data_AF-A0A8E4FB11-F1
#
_entry.id   AF-A0A8E4FB11-F1
#
_cell.length_a   1.000
_cell.length_b   1.000
_cell.length_c   1.000
_cell.angle_alpha   90.00
_cell.angle_beta   90.00
_cell.angle_gamma   90.00
#
_symmetry.space_group_name_H-M   'P 1'
#
loop_
_entity.id
_entity.type
_entity.pdbx_description
1 polymer ?
#
loop_
_entity_poly.entity_id
_entity_poly.type
_entity_poly.pdbx_seq_one_letter_code
_entity_poly.pdbx_strand_id
1 'polypeptide(L)'
;MEHLIDLYNQSAEKNCNYDIKLQFFLRHWLTQLTEFDVTTDLPFYTNLIKISQLEVMPNKKIYEQNSAEIFSLTLEDAVSTLIKRVKRYVELLLPDLNTKIIRQHEIMPVQNAKEFDQTSLQWLSRQPGRTVREKLAKSQKMMAVKRQASFDTIENRLVKRFLQDLLHILDVKYSLKEYIKMTKDEQDLYEYIQSWFYSDIAKSIGKWENYTPNNVLLQHKYYKKIWSSWNRLAEIDELIIKDKNNLIYNGFQVLYLNLIAQLLNFREIRISNSLIEINYQNFSISPVNKENKCTGWIVKENKNIAMFQIFYDEHDFLFEINEINSNKGIRISLTKAESGYSVRYKTNKDWVNYPGKIESLERIKTEILSCFNVYQVSLDNQNIKIVQEKKIGINLTDYHISYYSNKKNNLSLNNLIQLFYHKVDGWIAIYELGNKTFRLDGNYEIYDFYKTLKCKDYKKQDLIFQNMMGYLKNIFQCDCLNYIVPDEFNDFQLPILRKNVQSNFLKSNAIPKSIATIFTLQNKKFEIKEDDIFVVLDLNYETLTWTKLRAIYDAEIHKFVPELKGLTWERFPTEKTTVQLCKNNSNHAFVENVIENLDVRRLSNSNLSFTNCSDLIHTEDIFNGVDSLFSASDKNKIKDLIVSLRKKNKNLKIIAPKFIRDEFIKDYSDLFIKLELDILLGENYLYECQEKLKKIDRSLVHKLWQDHLPKMSIEVLDNGVYKKINLVKDKVITPKRNAEVEILINEKILLAKDKSYFNFPLYLGEHAEDFEATLKSSAFPLLQQEECSLRMSYTYGAEQPYKLLFIRENGASLRVEWKQKEEKENIPIPSYPKKLSWDELLNFKNRENKKQNLIEDYIKVLSEVIGFNSYLNENVIRSRGVVLWKNKKTNDSMMVNFENKEVMCFQRNFFEKMDINLIDSGDEVYAELKKKNDKYFAYDITFSGENPNELQDKYDSFKREKLLRRLNFIKFNRYKLYTIFNNARMLDSESETILRDKLVESFNEIECLLENLNLNNYVSGLKVELYLIMACLHALAPQFYVDKLLKDINEQFAKSANNIGYALGDLSTEWQQNLFDKILDYITKKGQNLSISLEVLGIAFWRYEHLVFKLSDEQAKYILEQLPKLLEQDMKEYKSKLKNHILARTLRHFECLLALLRLRERKSFKGDLSNRQEVIKACIVQVDEMTTMAIDRKLEIKTNIRLDVQNKPEGFAQIPDFLYALRLYLTGDDGANAISISYNDE
;
A
#
# COMPACT_ATOMS: atom_id res chain seq x y z
N MET A 1 18.07 -50.10 -4.25
CA MET A 1 16.65 -50.42 -4.46
C MET A 1 16.29 -51.84 -4.00
N GLU A 2 17.15 -52.49 -3.19
CA GLU A 2 16.96 -53.89 -2.80
C GLU A 2 15.83 -54.02 -1.77
N HIS A 3 15.72 -53.08 -0.84
CA HIS A 3 14.70 -53.10 0.22
C HIS A 3 13.30 -52.82 -0.31
N LEU A 4 13.14 -51.93 -1.30
CA LEU A 4 11.84 -51.72 -1.97
C LEU A 4 11.34 -52.98 -2.68
N ILE A 5 12.22 -53.64 -3.43
CA ILE A 5 11.88 -54.85 -4.17
C ILE A 5 11.57 -56.01 -3.21
N ASP A 6 12.35 -56.15 -2.14
CA ASP A 6 12.10 -57.11 -1.07
C ASP A 6 10.73 -56.86 -0.40
N LEU A 7 10.40 -55.60 -0.09
CA LEU A 7 9.09 -55.22 0.45
C LEU A 7 7.94 -55.60 -0.49
N TYR A 8 8.08 -55.34 -1.81
CA TYR A 8 7.08 -55.76 -2.79
C TYR A 8 6.94 -57.29 -2.87
N ASN A 9 8.04 -58.04 -2.89
CA ASN A 9 8.00 -59.50 -2.94
C ASN A 9 7.35 -60.11 -1.70
N GLN A 10 7.70 -59.64 -0.50
CA GLN A 10 7.12 -60.12 0.77
C GLN A 10 5.62 -59.82 0.87
N SER A 11 5.14 -58.76 0.20
CA SER A 11 3.70 -58.44 0.16
C SER A 11 2.85 -59.48 -0.58
N ALA A 12 3.47 -60.25 -1.50
CA ALA A 12 2.80 -61.27 -2.30
C ALA A 12 2.77 -62.66 -1.62
N GLU A 13 3.35 -62.81 -0.43
CA GLU A 13 3.32 -64.07 0.32
C GLU A 13 1.91 -64.36 0.88
N LYS A 14 1.47 -65.64 0.80
CA LYS A 14 0.14 -66.08 1.28
C LYS A 14 -0.15 -65.71 2.74
N ASN A 15 0.88 -65.62 3.58
CA ASN A 15 0.82 -65.20 4.99
C ASN A 15 1.60 -63.90 5.23
N CYS A 16 1.49 -62.91 4.32
CA CYS A 16 2.16 -61.62 4.45
C CYS A 16 1.99 -61.02 5.85
N ASN A 17 3.11 -60.67 6.47
CA ASN A 17 3.18 -60.07 7.81
C ASN A 17 2.31 -58.79 7.87
N TYR A 18 1.57 -58.62 8.96
CA TYR A 18 0.76 -57.45 9.24
C TYR A 18 1.57 -56.15 9.18
N ASP A 19 2.82 -56.16 9.65
CA ASP A 19 3.69 -54.97 9.67
C ASP A 19 3.97 -54.43 8.25
N ILE A 20 4.11 -55.32 7.27
CA ILE A 20 4.33 -54.97 5.86
C ILE A 20 3.09 -54.31 5.27
N LYS A 21 1.90 -54.85 5.58
CA LYS A 21 0.62 -54.28 5.15
C LYS A 21 0.40 -52.89 5.76
N LEU A 22 0.70 -52.75 7.05
CA LEU A 22 0.63 -51.48 7.75
C LEU A 22 1.60 -50.45 7.14
N GLN A 23 2.82 -50.87 6.77
CA GLN A 23 3.81 -50.00 6.14
C GLN A 23 3.31 -49.41 4.81
N PHE A 24 2.74 -50.24 3.92
CA PHE A 24 2.13 -49.77 2.67
C PHE A 24 0.96 -48.82 2.93
N PHE A 25 0.08 -49.16 3.86
CA PHE A 25 -1.08 -48.32 4.20
C PHE A 25 -0.65 -46.94 4.71
N LEU A 26 0.29 -46.87 5.65
CA LEU A 26 0.76 -45.62 6.22
C LEU A 26 1.36 -44.71 5.14
N ARG A 27 2.17 -45.29 4.23
CA ARG A 27 2.77 -44.53 3.12
C ARG A 27 1.74 -44.08 2.09
N HIS A 28 0.72 -44.89 1.83
CA HIS A 28 -0.43 -44.50 1.01
C HIS A 28 -1.21 -43.35 1.63
N TRP A 29 -1.53 -43.46 2.93
CA TRP A 29 -2.26 -42.44 3.68
C TRP A 29 -1.53 -41.09 3.64
N LEU A 30 -0.22 -41.08 3.90
CA LEU A 30 0.62 -39.89 3.79
C LEU A 30 0.65 -39.32 2.37
N THR A 31 0.68 -40.17 1.35
CA THR A 31 0.66 -39.74 -0.05
C THR A 31 -0.65 -39.07 -0.45
N GLN A 32 -1.80 -39.57 0.01
CA GLN A 32 -3.10 -38.95 -0.23
C GLN A 32 -3.23 -37.56 0.42
N LEU A 33 -2.53 -37.32 1.53
CA LEU A 33 -2.51 -36.04 2.22
C LEU A 33 -1.57 -35.00 1.63
N THR A 34 -0.60 -35.44 0.83
CA THR A 34 0.52 -34.59 0.43
C THR A 34 0.33 -34.09 -1.00
N GLU A 35 0.07 -32.79 -1.14
CA GLU A 35 0.23 -32.09 -2.41
C GLU A 35 1.62 -31.44 -2.46
N PHE A 36 2.30 -31.51 -3.59
CA PHE A 36 3.66 -30.99 -3.75
C PHE A 36 3.67 -29.73 -4.62
N ASP A 37 4.48 -28.74 -4.22
CA ASP A 37 4.77 -27.58 -5.06
C ASP A 37 5.53 -28.01 -6.32
N VAL A 38 4.95 -27.73 -7.49
CA VAL A 38 5.51 -28.12 -8.80
C VAL A 38 6.91 -27.53 -9.04
N THR A 39 7.20 -26.37 -8.45
CA THR A 39 8.47 -25.65 -8.57
C THR A 39 9.49 -26.10 -7.53
N THR A 40 9.15 -26.06 -6.23
CA THR A 40 10.08 -26.29 -5.11
C THR A 40 10.15 -27.75 -4.65
N ASP A 41 9.16 -28.58 -5.02
CA ASP A 41 9.05 -29.99 -4.60
C ASP A 41 8.85 -30.19 -3.10
N LEU A 42 8.53 -29.12 -2.37
CA LEU A 42 8.14 -29.21 -0.98
C LEU A 42 6.64 -29.52 -0.85
N PRO A 43 6.24 -30.34 0.12
CA PRO A 43 4.85 -30.50 0.52
C PRO A 43 4.20 -29.14 0.82
N PHE A 44 3.00 -28.91 0.30
CA PHE A 44 2.15 -27.82 0.79
C PHE A 44 1.68 -28.12 2.21
N TYR A 45 1.50 -27.07 3.01
CA TYR A 45 0.80 -27.20 4.28
C TYR A 45 -0.63 -27.70 4.03
N THR A 46 -1.11 -28.59 4.90
CA THR A 46 -2.52 -29.05 4.93
C THR A 46 -3.19 -28.55 6.21
N ASN A 47 -4.44 -28.94 6.45
CA ASN A 47 -5.17 -28.65 7.70
C ASN A 47 -6.15 -29.78 8.02
N LEU A 48 -6.66 -29.81 9.25
CA LEU A 48 -7.50 -30.90 9.76
C LEU A 48 -8.81 -31.10 8.98
N ILE A 49 -9.34 -30.07 8.32
CA ILE A 49 -10.54 -30.18 7.47
C ILE A 49 -10.22 -30.95 6.19
N LYS A 50 -9.13 -30.60 5.52
CA LYS A 50 -8.69 -31.35 4.34
C LYS A 50 -8.40 -32.80 4.69
N ILE A 51 -7.83 -33.07 5.87
CA ILE A 51 -7.62 -34.43 6.37
C ILE A 51 -8.95 -35.14 6.61
N SER A 52 -9.93 -34.50 7.27
CA SER A 52 -11.21 -35.13 7.57
C SER A 52 -12.05 -35.44 6.34
N GLN A 53 -11.79 -34.77 5.23
CA GLN A 53 -12.45 -34.98 3.94
C GLN A 53 -11.84 -36.09 3.10
N LEU A 54 -10.62 -36.55 3.42
CA LEU A 54 -10.06 -37.65 2.67
C LEU A 54 -10.89 -38.91 2.92
N GLU A 55 -11.42 -39.48 1.85
CA GLU A 55 -11.99 -40.83 1.84
C GLU A 55 -10.87 -41.87 1.97
N VAL A 56 -10.02 -41.77 3.00
CA VAL A 56 -9.10 -42.86 3.30
C VAL A 56 -9.93 -43.99 3.90
N MET A 57 -9.76 -45.20 3.36
CA MET A 57 -10.52 -46.44 3.64
C MET A 57 -11.30 -46.43 4.98
N PRO A 58 -12.57 -46.87 5.02
CA PRO A 58 -13.30 -46.96 6.27
C PRO A 58 -12.50 -47.78 7.28
N ASN A 59 -12.04 -47.09 8.34
CA ASN A 59 -11.15 -47.56 9.40
C ASN A 59 -11.48 -48.95 9.99
N LYS A 60 -12.73 -49.42 9.82
CA LYS A 60 -13.14 -50.76 10.24
C LYS A 60 -12.32 -51.88 9.61
N LYS A 61 -11.90 -51.77 8.35
CA LYS A 61 -11.39 -52.93 7.59
C LYS A 61 -9.90 -53.24 7.75
N ILE A 62 -9.08 -52.31 8.25
CA ILE A 62 -7.61 -52.48 8.30
C ILE A 62 -7.17 -53.24 9.56
N TYR A 63 -7.89 -53.03 10.66
CA TYR A 63 -7.60 -53.65 11.95
C TYR A 63 -8.47 -54.89 12.23
N GLU A 64 -9.53 -55.08 11.44
CA GLU A 64 -10.23 -56.36 11.35
C GLU A 64 -9.36 -57.33 10.53
N GLN A 65 -9.12 -58.54 11.04
CA GLN A 65 -8.19 -59.54 10.47
C GLN A 65 -8.53 -60.05 9.04
N ASN A 66 -9.43 -59.39 8.30
CA ASN A 66 -9.71 -59.65 6.88
C ASN A 66 -8.61 -59.05 5.97
N SER A 67 -7.43 -59.62 6.12
CA SER A 67 -6.16 -59.18 5.54
C SER A 67 -6.05 -59.32 4.01
N ALA A 68 -7.10 -59.80 3.33
CA ALA A 68 -7.17 -59.99 1.87
C ALA A 68 -7.68 -58.74 1.11
N GLU A 69 -8.34 -57.78 1.78
CA GLU A 69 -8.98 -56.65 1.10
C GLU A 69 -8.07 -55.42 0.90
N ILE A 70 -7.02 -55.20 1.71
CA ILE A 70 -6.15 -54.00 1.63
C ILE A 70 -5.49 -53.88 0.25
N PHE A 71 -4.97 -55.00 -0.23
CA PHE A 71 -4.28 -55.13 -1.52
C PHE A 71 -5.23 -55.26 -2.72
N SER A 72 -6.54 -55.35 -2.48
CA SER A 72 -7.55 -55.31 -3.55
C SER A 72 -7.73 -53.91 -4.16
N LEU A 73 -7.20 -52.88 -3.49
CA LEU A 73 -7.27 -51.47 -3.88
C LEU A 73 -5.93 -50.97 -4.43
N THR A 74 -5.98 -49.92 -5.24
CA THR A 74 -4.78 -49.31 -5.83
C THR A 74 -4.11 -48.39 -4.81
N LEU A 75 -3.01 -48.86 -4.22
CA LEU A 75 -2.23 -48.11 -3.23
C LEU A 75 -1.13 -47.29 -3.91
N GLU A 76 -1.11 -46.00 -3.59
CA GLU A 76 -0.02 -45.10 -3.96
C GLU A 76 1.13 -45.16 -2.95
N ASP A 77 2.38 -45.22 -3.41
CA ASP A 77 3.57 -45.26 -2.57
C ASP A 77 4.59 -44.18 -2.98
N ALA A 78 5.82 -44.27 -2.45
CA ALA A 78 6.90 -43.34 -2.78
C ALA A 78 7.25 -43.34 -4.29
N VAL A 79 7.09 -44.47 -4.97
CA VAL A 79 7.31 -44.61 -6.42
C VAL A 79 6.17 -43.94 -7.18
N SER A 80 4.91 -44.13 -6.75
CA SER A 80 3.76 -43.45 -7.33
C SER A 80 3.91 -41.92 -7.28
N THR A 81 4.39 -41.39 -6.15
CA THR A 81 4.67 -39.96 -5.96
C THR A 81 5.75 -39.44 -6.91
N LEU A 82 6.83 -40.21 -7.06
CA LEU A 82 7.91 -39.90 -8.00
C LEU A 82 7.40 -39.86 -9.44
N ILE A 83 6.49 -40.77 -9.81
CA ILE A 83 5.92 -40.87 -11.15
C ILE A 83 5.01 -39.69 -11.47
N LYS A 84 4.09 -39.34 -10.57
CA LYS A 84 3.23 -38.14 -10.72
C LYS A 84 4.05 -36.88 -10.99
N ARG A 85 5.21 -36.78 -10.33
CA ARG A 85 6.15 -35.67 -10.51
C ARG A 85 6.84 -35.70 -11.88
N VAL A 86 7.34 -36.86 -12.32
CA VAL A 86 8.27 -36.94 -13.46
C VAL A 86 7.58 -37.19 -14.80
N LYS A 87 6.40 -37.83 -14.81
CA LYS A 87 5.70 -38.32 -16.02
C LYS A 87 5.63 -37.26 -17.12
N ARG A 88 5.06 -36.08 -16.82
CA ARG A 88 4.92 -34.97 -17.79
C ARG A 88 6.26 -34.50 -18.35
N TYR A 89 7.32 -34.50 -17.55
CA TYR A 89 8.64 -34.06 -18.01
C TYR A 89 9.30 -35.10 -18.90
N VAL A 90 9.09 -36.40 -18.63
CA VAL A 90 9.52 -37.50 -19.51
C VAL A 90 8.77 -37.43 -20.84
N GLU A 91 7.44 -37.27 -20.80
CA GLU A 91 6.60 -37.14 -22.01
C GLU A 91 6.99 -35.95 -22.89
N LEU A 92 7.37 -34.81 -22.29
CA LEU A 92 7.83 -33.62 -23.03
C LEU A 92 9.28 -33.72 -23.50
N LEU A 93 10.14 -34.44 -22.77
CA LEU A 93 11.57 -34.48 -23.08
C LEU A 93 11.94 -35.57 -24.09
N LEU A 94 11.37 -36.76 -24.00
CA LEU A 94 11.75 -37.87 -24.88
C LEU A 94 11.56 -37.58 -26.38
N PRO A 95 10.54 -36.80 -26.82
CA PRO A 95 10.41 -36.39 -28.22
C PRO A 95 11.46 -35.36 -28.67
N ASP A 96 12.05 -34.59 -27.75
CA ASP A 96 12.95 -33.45 -28.02
C ASP A 96 14.24 -33.55 -27.18
N LEU A 97 14.94 -34.68 -27.31
CA LEU A 97 16.20 -34.91 -26.62
C LEU A 97 17.33 -34.06 -27.19
N ASN A 98 18.20 -33.55 -26.33
CA ASN A 98 19.39 -32.81 -26.75
C ASN A 98 20.29 -33.65 -27.66
N THR A 99 20.91 -32.98 -28.62
CA THR A 99 21.87 -33.60 -29.52
C THR A 99 23.23 -32.93 -29.43
N LYS A 100 24.30 -33.71 -29.60
CA LYS A 100 25.66 -33.20 -29.84
C LYS A 100 26.05 -33.50 -31.28
N ILE A 101 26.77 -32.59 -31.91
CA ILE A 101 27.28 -32.80 -33.26
C ILE A 101 28.57 -33.62 -33.17
N ILE A 102 28.56 -34.83 -33.73
CA ILE A 102 29.76 -35.65 -33.89
C ILE A 102 30.29 -35.49 -35.32
N ARG A 103 31.61 -35.36 -35.43
CA ARG A 103 32.33 -35.34 -36.71
C ARG A 103 32.71 -36.78 -37.05
N GLN A 104 32.21 -37.29 -38.17
CA GLN A 104 32.62 -38.57 -38.72
C GLN A 104 33.20 -38.38 -40.12
N HIS A 105 34.22 -39.16 -40.48
CA HIS A 105 34.83 -39.13 -41.81
C HIS A 105 34.16 -40.17 -42.70
N GLU A 106 33.48 -39.72 -43.75
CA GLU A 106 32.80 -40.60 -44.71
C GLU A 106 33.30 -40.31 -46.13
N ILE A 107 33.49 -41.35 -46.93
CA ILE A 107 33.77 -41.22 -48.37
C ILE A 107 32.46 -40.88 -49.07
N MET A 108 32.32 -39.63 -49.50
CA MET A 108 31.11 -39.11 -50.13
C MET A 108 31.40 -38.48 -51.50
N PRO A 109 30.42 -38.29 -52.38
CA PRO A 109 30.62 -37.56 -53.63
C PRO A 109 31.24 -36.19 -53.35
N VAL A 110 32.19 -35.76 -54.20
CA VAL A 110 32.94 -34.51 -54.00
C VAL A 110 32.01 -33.29 -53.84
N GLN A 111 30.84 -33.31 -54.47
CA GLN A 111 29.82 -32.25 -54.36
C GLN A 111 29.22 -32.11 -52.95
N ASN A 112 29.21 -33.18 -52.16
CA ASN A 112 28.66 -33.19 -50.80
C ASN A 112 29.73 -32.94 -49.72
N ALA A 113 31.01 -32.94 -50.10
CA ALA A 113 32.14 -32.75 -49.21
C ALA A 113 32.37 -31.25 -48.90
N LYS A 114 31.81 -30.77 -47.78
CA LYS A 114 31.82 -29.34 -47.40
C LYS A 114 32.94 -28.93 -46.44
N GLU A 115 33.46 -29.85 -45.64
CA GLU A 115 34.46 -29.58 -44.59
C GLU A 115 35.58 -30.62 -44.67
N PHE A 116 36.84 -30.15 -44.66
CA PHE A 116 38.03 -30.98 -44.80
C PHE A 116 38.96 -30.73 -43.62
N ASP A 117 39.51 -31.81 -43.07
CA ASP A 117 40.49 -31.75 -42.00
C ASP A 117 41.73 -32.59 -42.34
N GLN A 118 42.66 -32.67 -41.40
CA GLN A 118 43.93 -33.37 -41.58
C GLN A 118 43.75 -34.83 -41.99
N THR A 119 42.75 -35.53 -41.44
CA THR A 119 42.43 -36.93 -41.77
C THR A 119 41.92 -37.05 -43.20
N SER A 120 41.03 -36.13 -43.62
CA SER A 120 40.51 -36.03 -44.99
C SER A 120 41.65 -35.83 -46.01
N LEU A 121 42.62 -34.98 -45.67
CA LEU A 121 43.80 -34.71 -46.50
C LEU A 121 44.78 -35.89 -46.53
N GLN A 122 44.98 -36.60 -45.42
CA GLN A 122 45.83 -37.80 -45.37
C GLN A 122 45.23 -38.96 -46.18
N TRP A 123 43.92 -39.11 -46.19
CA TRP A 123 43.28 -40.10 -47.06
C TRP A 123 43.42 -39.74 -48.53
N LEU A 124 43.24 -38.45 -48.88
CA LEU A 124 43.44 -37.95 -50.25
C LEU A 124 44.89 -38.13 -50.70
N SER A 125 45.88 -37.92 -49.83
CA SER A 125 47.29 -38.05 -50.18
C SER A 125 47.66 -39.48 -50.58
N ARG A 126 47.02 -40.49 -49.98
CA ARG A 126 47.21 -41.91 -50.26
C ARG A 126 46.55 -42.41 -51.55
N GLN A 127 45.74 -41.60 -52.23
CA GLN A 127 45.11 -41.99 -53.51
C GLN A 127 46.09 -41.92 -54.69
N PRO A 128 46.01 -42.84 -55.67
CA PRO A 128 46.90 -42.88 -56.82
C PRO A 128 46.64 -41.70 -57.79
N GLY A 129 47.70 -40.98 -58.18
CA GLY A 129 47.65 -39.79 -59.05
C GLY A 129 48.61 -38.70 -58.57
N ARG A 130 49.03 -37.77 -59.44
CA ARG A 130 49.96 -36.68 -59.08
C ARG A 130 49.24 -35.40 -58.65
N THR A 131 48.05 -35.13 -59.20
CA THR A 131 47.23 -33.96 -58.86
C THR A 131 45.94 -34.35 -58.11
N VAL A 132 45.35 -33.45 -57.31
CA VAL A 132 44.07 -33.72 -56.60
C VAL A 132 42.96 -34.14 -57.57
N ARG A 133 42.93 -33.52 -58.76
CA ARG A 133 41.98 -33.84 -59.83
C ARG A 133 42.20 -35.25 -60.37
N GLU A 134 43.44 -35.68 -60.60
CA GLU A 134 43.76 -37.05 -60.99
C GLU A 134 43.40 -38.07 -59.92
N LYS A 135 43.70 -37.76 -58.65
CA LYS A 135 43.42 -38.62 -57.51
C LYS A 135 41.92 -38.89 -57.30
N LEU A 136 41.06 -37.95 -57.69
CA LEU A 136 39.60 -38.06 -57.56
C LEU A 136 38.89 -38.41 -58.87
N ALA A 137 39.60 -38.49 -60.01
CA ALA A 137 39.00 -38.69 -61.34
C ALA A 137 38.34 -40.05 -61.52
N LYS A 138 38.89 -41.12 -60.91
CA LYS A 138 38.37 -42.49 -61.06
C LYS A 138 37.14 -42.79 -60.22
N SER A 139 37.05 -42.28 -59.00
CA SER A 139 35.97 -42.61 -58.05
C SER A 139 34.92 -41.51 -57.90
N GLN A 140 35.26 -40.24 -58.21
CA GLN A 140 34.47 -39.03 -57.94
C GLN A 140 33.92 -38.92 -56.50
N LYS A 141 34.56 -39.61 -55.55
CA LYS A 141 34.22 -39.60 -54.13
C LYS A 141 35.46 -39.23 -53.31
N MET A 142 35.26 -38.48 -52.25
CA MET A 142 36.30 -38.00 -51.35
C MET A 142 35.90 -38.20 -49.90
N MET A 143 36.88 -38.54 -49.04
CA MET A 143 36.67 -38.53 -47.60
C MET A 143 36.55 -37.09 -47.09
N ALA A 144 35.45 -36.78 -46.42
CA ALA A 144 35.20 -35.46 -45.85
C ALA A 144 34.46 -35.58 -44.51
N VAL A 145 34.47 -34.50 -43.74
CA VAL A 145 33.80 -34.46 -42.44
C VAL A 145 32.29 -34.34 -42.63
N LYS A 146 31.55 -35.38 -42.22
CA LYS A 146 30.10 -35.36 -42.08
C LYS A 146 29.76 -35.04 -40.62
N ARG A 147 29.01 -33.97 -40.42
CA ARG A 147 28.43 -33.63 -39.12
C ARG A 147 27.13 -34.40 -38.95
N GLN A 148 27.10 -35.33 -37.99
CA GLN A 148 25.90 -36.08 -37.64
C GLN A 148 25.47 -35.70 -36.21
N ALA A 149 24.17 -35.43 -36.04
CA ALA A 149 23.59 -35.26 -34.71
C ALA A 149 23.58 -36.61 -33.99
N SER A 150 24.15 -36.64 -32.79
CA SER A 150 24.15 -37.80 -31.90
C SER A 150 23.37 -37.46 -30.64
N PHE A 151 22.49 -38.38 -30.23
CA PHE A 151 21.75 -38.29 -28.97
C PHE A 151 22.57 -38.73 -27.76
N ASP A 152 23.82 -39.18 -27.96
CA ASP A 152 24.66 -39.72 -26.89
C ASP A 152 25.32 -38.62 -26.04
N THR A 153 24.52 -37.79 -25.37
CA THR A 153 24.98 -36.74 -24.46
C THR A 153 24.99 -37.23 -23.01
N ILE A 154 25.73 -36.54 -22.13
CA ILE A 154 25.80 -36.89 -20.70
C ILE A 154 24.38 -36.84 -20.09
N GLU A 155 23.61 -35.80 -20.40
CA GLU A 155 22.25 -35.64 -19.92
C GLU A 155 21.30 -36.74 -20.41
N ASN A 156 21.42 -37.20 -21.66
CA ASN A 156 20.59 -38.28 -22.20
C ASN A 156 20.97 -39.65 -21.63
N ARG A 157 22.26 -39.88 -21.36
CA ARG A 157 22.72 -41.09 -20.66
C ARG A 157 22.10 -41.20 -19.27
N LEU A 158 22.01 -40.08 -18.54
CA LEU A 158 21.32 -40.03 -17.26
C LEU A 158 19.82 -40.32 -17.40
N VAL A 159 19.13 -39.67 -18.35
CA VAL A 159 17.70 -39.94 -18.59
C VAL A 159 17.48 -41.42 -18.85
N LYS A 160 18.28 -42.03 -19.73
CA LYS A 160 18.23 -43.46 -20.00
C LYS A 160 18.44 -44.30 -18.74
N ARG A 161 19.43 -43.97 -17.91
CA ARG A 161 19.69 -44.68 -16.65
C ARG A 161 18.52 -44.57 -15.67
N PHE A 162 17.99 -43.36 -15.48
CA PHE A 162 16.82 -43.13 -14.62
C PHE A 162 15.61 -43.96 -15.08
N LEU A 163 15.32 -43.97 -16.39
CA LEU A 163 14.22 -44.75 -16.93
C LEU A 163 14.46 -46.26 -16.83
N GLN A 164 15.70 -46.74 -16.92
CA GLN A 164 16.05 -48.15 -16.68
C GLN A 164 15.78 -48.55 -15.22
N ASP A 165 16.25 -47.73 -14.28
CA ASP A 165 16.07 -47.98 -12.84
C ASP A 165 14.58 -47.96 -12.47
N LEU A 166 13.82 -47.00 -13.01
CA LEU A 166 12.37 -46.89 -12.80
C LEU A 166 11.61 -48.05 -13.46
N LEU A 167 11.98 -48.46 -14.68
CA LEU A 167 11.36 -49.58 -15.39
C LEU A 167 11.55 -50.89 -14.61
N HIS A 168 12.73 -51.13 -14.05
CA HIS A 168 13.01 -52.32 -13.25
C HIS A 168 12.07 -52.43 -12.03
N ILE A 169 11.79 -51.32 -11.35
CA ILE A 169 10.84 -51.29 -10.23
C ILE A 169 9.41 -51.56 -10.73
N LEU A 170 9.01 -50.90 -11.83
CA LEU A 170 7.68 -51.05 -12.39
C LEU A 170 7.44 -52.46 -12.95
N ASP A 171 8.46 -53.12 -13.49
CA ASP A 171 8.41 -54.52 -13.92
C ASP A 171 8.11 -55.46 -12.75
N VAL A 172 8.75 -55.25 -11.59
CA VAL A 172 8.45 -56.01 -10.37
C VAL A 172 7.00 -55.78 -9.95
N LYS A 173 6.56 -54.51 -9.86
CA LYS A 173 5.19 -54.15 -9.46
C LYS A 173 4.15 -54.71 -10.45
N TYR A 174 4.45 -54.71 -11.75
CA TYR A 174 3.64 -55.29 -12.80
C TYR A 174 3.56 -56.83 -12.72
N SER A 175 4.67 -57.50 -12.39
CA SER A 175 4.69 -58.97 -12.19
C SER A 175 3.78 -59.40 -11.03
N LEU A 176 3.60 -58.51 -10.04
CA LEU A 176 2.79 -58.71 -8.84
C LEU A 176 1.38 -58.11 -8.95
N LYS A 177 0.87 -57.80 -10.16
CA LYS A 177 -0.42 -57.12 -10.38
C LYS A 177 -1.66 -57.79 -9.78
N GLU A 178 -1.60 -59.10 -9.48
CA GLU A 178 -2.65 -59.84 -8.79
C GLU A 178 -2.70 -59.50 -7.28
N TYR A 179 -1.60 -58.99 -6.72
CA TYR A 179 -1.42 -58.64 -5.31
C TYR A 179 -1.24 -57.13 -5.09
N ILE A 180 -0.61 -56.39 -6.00
CA ILE A 180 -0.46 -54.93 -5.91
C ILE A 180 -0.94 -54.29 -7.20
N LYS A 181 -2.02 -53.51 -7.14
CA LYS A 181 -2.51 -52.77 -8.31
C LYS A 181 -1.66 -51.54 -8.58
N MET A 182 -1.28 -51.35 -9.84
CA MET A 182 -0.65 -50.12 -10.32
C MET A 182 -1.70 -49.03 -10.56
N THR A 183 -1.31 -47.78 -10.34
CA THR A 183 -2.10 -46.60 -10.73
C THR A 183 -2.12 -46.43 -12.24
N LYS A 184 -3.09 -45.67 -12.77
CA LYS A 184 -3.14 -45.36 -14.20
C LYS A 184 -1.89 -44.61 -14.67
N ASP A 185 -1.38 -43.68 -13.86
CA ASP A 185 -0.16 -42.95 -14.21
C ASP A 185 1.08 -43.85 -14.25
N GLU A 186 1.18 -44.83 -13.36
CA GLU A 186 2.22 -45.86 -13.37
C GLU A 186 2.14 -46.74 -14.61
N GLN A 187 0.93 -47.18 -14.98
CA GLN A 187 0.70 -48.01 -16.17
C GLN A 187 1.04 -47.26 -17.46
N ASP A 188 0.50 -46.05 -17.63
CA ASP A 188 0.77 -45.21 -18.81
C ASP A 188 2.28 -44.96 -18.98
N LEU A 189 2.97 -44.63 -17.88
CA LEU A 189 4.41 -44.35 -17.94
C LEU A 189 5.23 -45.64 -18.16
N TYR A 190 4.83 -46.76 -17.57
CA TYR A 190 5.46 -48.07 -17.80
C TYR A 190 5.44 -48.43 -19.29
N GLU A 191 4.27 -48.39 -19.91
CA GLU A 191 4.10 -48.69 -21.34
C GLU A 191 4.89 -47.72 -22.23
N TYR A 192 4.89 -46.42 -21.88
CA TYR A 192 5.62 -45.40 -22.61
C TYR A 192 7.14 -45.61 -22.55
N ILE A 193 7.68 -45.92 -21.36
CA ILE A 193 9.11 -46.19 -21.16
C ILE A 193 9.52 -47.46 -21.91
N GLN A 194 8.72 -48.53 -21.80
CA GLN A 194 8.99 -49.80 -22.47
C GLN A 194 9.05 -49.61 -23.99
N SER A 195 8.08 -48.89 -24.57
CA SER A 195 8.05 -48.55 -26.00
C SER A 195 9.28 -47.73 -26.42
N TRP A 196 9.68 -46.74 -25.62
CA TRP A 196 10.85 -45.91 -25.92
C TRP A 196 12.16 -46.71 -25.97
N PHE A 197 12.36 -47.71 -25.09
CA PHE A 197 13.56 -48.54 -25.09
C PHE A 197 13.74 -49.39 -26.36
N TYR A 198 12.66 -49.68 -27.11
CA TYR A 198 12.75 -50.38 -28.39
C TYR A 198 13.20 -49.46 -29.55
N SER A 199 13.14 -48.14 -29.38
CA SER A 199 13.50 -47.16 -30.41
C SER A 199 15.00 -47.16 -30.73
N ASP A 200 15.34 -46.80 -31.97
CA ASP A 200 16.74 -46.66 -32.41
C ASP A 200 17.46 -45.52 -31.67
N ILE A 201 16.72 -44.48 -31.26
CA ILE A 201 17.24 -43.37 -30.45
C ILE A 201 17.74 -43.91 -29.10
N ALA A 202 16.91 -44.67 -28.37
CA ALA A 202 17.30 -45.23 -27.08
C ALA A 202 18.50 -46.17 -27.20
N LYS A 203 18.57 -47.00 -28.25
CA LYS A 203 19.72 -47.88 -28.54
C LYS A 203 21.01 -47.10 -28.82
N SER A 204 20.91 -45.91 -29.43
CA SER A 204 22.06 -45.06 -29.76
C SER A 204 22.69 -44.33 -28.55
N ILE A 205 21.98 -44.22 -27.42
CA ILE A 205 22.46 -43.56 -26.20
C ILE A 205 23.31 -44.54 -25.37
N GLY A 206 24.51 -44.11 -24.97
CA GLY A 206 25.46 -44.89 -24.17
C GLY A 206 25.04 -45.13 -22.72
N LYS A 207 25.92 -45.77 -21.94
CA LYS A 207 25.72 -46.02 -20.50
C LYS A 207 26.09 -44.79 -19.67
N TRP A 208 25.40 -44.62 -18.55
CA TRP A 208 25.76 -43.66 -17.50
C TRP A 208 26.89 -44.25 -16.63
N GLU A 209 27.98 -43.49 -16.44
CA GLU A 209 29.17 -43.92 -15.68
C GLU A 209 29.45 -42.95 -14.50
N ASN A 210 28.41 -42.45 -13.83
CA ASN A 210 28.52 -41.51 -12.70
C ASN A 210 29.30 -40.22 -13.04
N TYR A 211 28.99 -39.61 -14.18
CA TYR A 211 29.57 -38.33 -14.58
C TYR A 211 29.14 -37.19 -13.64
N THR A 212 29.99 -36.16 -13.53
CA THR A 212 29.61 -34.91 -12.86
C THR A 212 28.50 -34.19 -13.64
N PRO A 213 27.50 -33.59 -12.95
CA PRO A 213 26.39 -32.94 -13.63
C PRO A 213 26.86 -31.71 -14.42
N ASN A 214 26.54 -31.66 -15.71
CA ASN A 214 26.86 -30.53 -16.59
C ASN A 214 25.83 -29.38 -16.42
N ASN A 215 26.14 -28.19 -16.96
CA ASN A 215 25.24 -27.02 -16.88
C ASN A 215 23.86 -27.30 -17.49
N VAL A 216 23.80 -28.16 -18.51
CA VAL A 216 22.54 -28.56 -19.16
C VAL A 216 21.66 -29.36 -18.20
N LEU A 217 22.20 -30.34 -17.48
CA LEU A 217 21.50 -31.09 -16.45
C LEU A 217 20.97 -30.19 -15.33
N LEU A 218 21.71 -29.14 -14.94
CA LEU A 218 21.35 -28.29 -13.80
C LEU A 218 20.43 -27.11 -14.15
N GLN A 219 20.47 -26.61 -15.39
CA GLN A 219 19.74 -25.40 -15.80
C GLN A 219 18.56 -25.67 -16.74
N HIS A 220 18.58 -26.75 -17.52
CA HIS A 220 17.50 -27.03 -18.46
C HIS A 220 16.21 -27.40 -17.73
N LYS A 221 15.08 -26.80 -18.19
CA LYS A 221 13.76 -26.90 -17.54
C LYS A 221 13.33 -28.33 -17.25
N TYR A 222 13.64 -29.29 -18.14
CA TYR A 222 13.22 -30.69 -18.03
C TYR A 222 14.29 -31.60 -17.43
N TYR A 223 15.56 -31.49 -17.87
CA TYR A 223 16.64 -32.35 -17.37
C TYR A 223 16.90 -32.14 -15.88
N LYS A 224 16.79 -30.90 -15.37
CA LYS A 224 16.92 -30.61 -13.93
C LYS A 224 15.91 -31.38 -13.09
N LYS A 225 14.67 -31.53 -13.59
CA LYS A 225 13.61 -32.25 -12.89
C LYS A 225 13.88 -33.75 -12.88
N ILE A 226 14.38 -34.31 -13.98
CA ILE A 226 14.78 -35.73 -14.06
C ILE A 226 15.99 -36.03 -13.16
N TRP A 227 17.02 -35.18 -13.18
CA TRP A 227 18.19 -35.31 -12.29
C TRP A 227 17.77 -35.37 -10.81
N SER A 228 16.94 -34.43 -10.37
CA SER A 228 16.45 -34.43 -8.99
C SER A 228 15.54 -35.64 -8.68
N SER A 229 14.76 -36.12 -9.66
CA SER A 229 13.96 -37.35 -9.50
C SER A 229 14.82 -38.61 -9.41
N TRP A 230 15.94 -38.69 -10.14
CA TRP A 230 16.87 -39.83 -10.05
C TRP A 230 17.57 -39.89 -8.70
N ASN A 231 17.99 -38.74 -8.14
CA ASN A 231 18.53 -38.70 -6.78
C ASN A 231 17.51 -39.18 -5.75
N ARG A 232 16.25 -38.72 -5.87
CA ARG A 232 15.17 -39.15 -4.97
C ARG A 232 14.82 -40.64 -5.10
N LEU A 233 14.97 -41.21 -6.29
CA LEU A 233 14.80 -42.65 -6.52
C LEU A 233 15.81 -43.47 -5.70
N ALA A 234 17.05 -42.97 -5.54
CA ALA A 234 18.08 -43.62 -4.73
C ALA A 234 17.76 -43.59 -3.23
N GLU A 235 17.07 -42.56 -2.76
CA GLU A 235 16.67 -42.38 -1.34
C GLU A 235 15.49 -43.29 -0.92
N ILE A 236 14.75 -43.92 -1.84
CA ILE A 236 13.53 -44.67 -1.51
C ILE A 236 13.82 -45.87 -0.58
N ASP A 237 14.95 -46.55 -0.73
CA ASP A 237 15.31 -47.66 0.17
C ASP A 237 15.50 -47.18 1.61
N GLU A 238 16.15 -46.03 1.81
CA GLU A 238 16.34 -45.43 3.14
C GLU A 238 14.98 -45.05 3.76
N LEU A 239 14.06 -44.53 2.95
CA LEU A 239 12.69 -44.24 3.38
C LEU A 239 11.97 -45.49 3.87
N ILE A 240 12.13 -46.61 3.17
CA ILE A 240 11.48 -47.89 3.53
C ILE A 240 12.05 -48.48 4.80
N ILE A 241 13.36 -48.43 4.98
CA ILE A 241 14.00 -48.88 6.24
C ILE A 241 13.51 -48.02 7.41
N LYS A 242 13.47 -46.69 7.21
CA LYS A 242 13.01 -45.75 8.23
C LYS A 242 11.55 -45.97 8.61
N ASP A 243 10.67 -46.18 7.63
CA ASP A 243 9.26 -46.49 7.85
C ASP A 243 9.07 -47.79 8.64
N LYS A 244 9.87 -48.81 8.32
CA LYS A 244 9.86 -50.08 9.04
C LYS A 244 10.25 -49.89 10.51
N ASN A 245 11.30 -49.12 10.78
CA ASN A 245 11.78 -48.85 12.14
C ASN A 245 10.81 -47.99 12.97
N ASN A 246 10.07 -47.09 12.32
CA ASN A 246 9.15 -46.14 12.95
C ASN A 246 7.67 -46.50 12.75
N LEU A 247 7.36 -47.74 12.37
CA LEU A 247 6.02 -48.16 11.95
C LEU A 247 4.93 -47.78 12.95
N ILE A 248 5.20 -47.96 14.25
CA ILE A 248 4.23 -47.66 15.30
C ILE A 248 4.11 -46.17 15.56
N TYR A 249 5.21 -45.43 15.54
CA TYR A 249 5.21 -43.96 15.65
C TYR A 249 4.38 -43.33 14.51
N ASN A 250 4.64 -43.77 13.29
CA ASN A 250 3.89 -43.37 12.10
C ASN A 250 2.40 -43.75 12.25
N GLY A 251 2.10 -44.95 12.76
CA GLY A 251 0.74 -45.40 13.06
C GLY A 251 -0.01 -44.52 14.06
N PHE A 252 0.66 -44.00 15.09
CA PHE A 252 0.03 -43.08 16.04
C PHE A 252 -0.25 -41.70 15.45
N GLN A 253 0.65 -41.15 14.62
CA GLN A 253 0.37 -39.90 13.92
C GLN A 253 -0.92 -40.01 13.08
N VAL A 254 -1.07 -41.13 12.37
CA VAL A 254 -2.28 -41.43 11.60
C VAL A 254 -3.50 -41.61 12.52
N LEU A 255 -3.37 -42.36 13.62
CA LEU A 255 -4.47 -42.54 14.60
C LEU A 255 -4.93 -41.20 15.19
N TYR A 256 -3.98 -40.36 15.60
CA TYR A 256 -4.22 -39.03 16.18
C TYR A 256 -5.01 -38.15 15.20
N LEU A 257 -4.55 -38.05 13.95
CA LEU A 257 -5.20 -37.24 12.92
C LEU A 257 -6.58 -37.81 12.52
N ASN A 258 -6.71 -39.13 12.44
CA ASN A 258 -7.99 -39.80 12.17
C ASN A 258 -8.99 -39.61 13.33
N LEU A 259 -8.53 -39.68 14.57
CA LEU A 259 -9.37 -39.43 15.74
C LEU A 259 -9.89 -37.99 15.72
N ILE A 260 -9.00 -37.01 15.47
CA ILE A 260 -9.40 -35.60 15.35
C ILE A 260 -10.39 -35.42 14.19
N ALA A 261 -10.12 -36.02 13.03
CA ALA A 261 -11.02 -35.99 11.88
C ALA A 261 -12.41 -36.57 12.19
N GLN A 262 -12.49 -37.66 12.96
CA GLN A 262 -13.77 -38.22 13.39
C GLN A 262 -14.49 -37.35 14.41
N LEU A 263 -13.75 -36.74 15.35
CA LEU A 263 -14.31 -35.82 16.32
C LEU A 263 -14.90 -34.56 15.65
N LEU A 264 -14.31 -34.12 14.54
CA LEU A 264 -14.86 -33.04 13.70
C LEU A 264 -16.22 -33.35 13.07
N ASN A 265 -16.71 -34.61 13.10
CA ASN A 265 -18.05 -34.95 12.60
C ASN A 265 -19.17 -34.75 13.65
N PHE A 266 -18.85 -34.45 14.91
CA PHE A 266 -19.85 -34.21 15.94
C PHE A 266 -20.22 -32.74 16.05
N ARG A 267 -21.52 -32.43 15.98
CA ARG A 267 -22.02 -31.05 15.95
C ARG A 267 -21.66 -30.23 17.19
N GLU A 268 -21.49 -30.89 18.33
CA GLU A 268 -21.18 -30.29 19.62
C GLU A 268 -19.67 -30.20 19.86
N ILE A 269 -18.85 -30.84 19.04
CA ILE A 269 -17.40 -30.81 19.21
C ILE A 269 -16.82 -29.63 18.43
N ARG A 270 -15.87 -28.94 19.06
CA ARG A 270 -15.15 -27.81 18.51
C ARG A 270 -13.66 -28.10 18.64
N ILE A 271 -12.93 -28.18 17.53
CA ILE A 271 -11.48 -28.38 17.53
C ILE A 271 -10.81 -27.23 16.79
N SER A 272 -9.66 -26.81 17.31
CA SER A 272 -8.78 -25.84 16.66
C SER A 272 -8.29 -26.39 15.32
N ASN A 273 -8.63 -25.72 14.21
CA ASN A 273 -8.13 -26.10 12.89
C ASN A 273 -6.70 -25.58 12.68
N SER A 274 -5.69 -26.36 13.06
CA SER A 274 -4.28 -26.00 12.88
C SER A 274 -3.79 -26.30 11.45
N LEU A 275 -2.84 -25.48 10.95
CA LEU A 275 -2.04 -25.90 9.79
C LEU A 275 -1.13 -27.03 10.19
N ILE A 276 -0.99 -27.97 9.27
CA ILE A 276 -0.20 -29.17 9.42
C ILE A 276 0.93 -29.10 8.39
N GLU A 277 2.15 -29.12 8.90
CA GLU A 277 3.36 -29.31 8.12
C GLU A 277 3.56 -30.81 7.89
N ILE A 278 3.78 -31.17 6.62
CA ILE A 278 4.09 -32.54 6.23
C ILE A 278 5.55 -32.59 5.78
N ASN A 279 6.36 -33.38 6.49
CA ASN A 279 7.64 -33.84 5.99
C ASN A 279 7.48 -35.26 5.43
N TYR A 280 7.33 -35.33 4.11
CA TYR A 280 7.09 -36.59 3.41
C TYR A 280 8.25 -37.60 3.60
N GLN A 281 9.51 -37.15 3.62
CA GLN A 281 10.66 -38.04 3.76
C GLN A 281 10.74 -38.66 5.17
N ASN A 282 10.46 -37.86 6.21
CA ASN A 282 10.59 -38.33 7.58
C ASN A 282 9.33 -38.96 8.17
N PHE A 283 8.23 -39.02 7.41
CA PHE A 283 6.90 -39.38 7.94
C PHE A 283 6.59 -38.54 9.20
N SER A 284 6.77 -37.22 9.09
CA SER A 284 6.49 -36.31 10.19
C SER A 284 5.37 -35.39 9.77
N ILE A 285 4.32 -35.42 10.58
CA ILE A 285 3.09 -34.67 10.38
C ILE A 285 2.84 -33.95 11.68
N SER A 286 3.09 -32.64 11.67
CA SER A 286 3.03 -31.85 12.89
C SER A 286 2.33 -30.53 12.64
N PRO A 287 1.57 -30.02 13.62
CA PRO A 287 1.11 -28.64 13.59
C PRO A 287 2.28 -27.66 13.41
N VAL A 288 2.09 -26.58 12.65
CA VAL A 288 3.17 -25.58 12.38
C VAL A 288 3.72 -24.96 13.68
N ASN A 289 2.92 -24.87 14.74
CA ASN A 289 3.34 -24.41 16.05
C ASN A 289 4.15 -25.45 16.86
N LYS A 290 4.43 -26.64 16.27
CA LYS A 290 5.22 -27.75 16.85
C LYS A 290 4.73 -28.28 18.20
N GLU A 291 3.51 -27.95 18.61
CA GLU A 291 2.88 -28.57 19.76
C GLU A 291 2.19 -29.85 19.30
N ASN A 292 2.65 -31.02 19.74
CA ASN A 292 1.93 -32.28 19.55
C ASN A 292 0.74 -32.37 20.54
N LYS A 293 -0.02 -31.30 20.67
CA LYS A 293 -1.15 -31.15 21.58
C LYS A 293 -2.31 -30.53 20.81
N CYS A 294 -3.44 -31.23 20.78
CA CYS A 294 -4.71 -30.70 20.28
C CYS A 294 -5.66 -30.46 21.46
N THR A 295 -6.13 -29.23 21.60
CA THR A 295 -7.21 -28.89 22.53
C THR A 295 -8.53 -28.81 21.75
N GLY A 296 -9.57 -29.44 22.29
CA GLY A 296 -10.92 -29.35 21.78
C GLY A 296 -11.94 -29.14 22.89
N TRP A 297 -13.14 -28.74 22.51
CA TRP A 297 -14.20 -28.32 23.41
C TRP A 297 -15.50 -29.01 23.03
N ILE A 298 -16.33 -29.30 24.03
CA ILE A 298 -17.71 -29.74 23.86
C ILE A 298 -18.62 -28.56 24.15
N VAL A 299 -19.42 -28.18 23.17
CA VAL A 299 -20.27 -26.99 23.14
C VAL A 299 -21.72 -27.39 22.91
N LYS A 300 -22.62 -26.91 23.75
CA LYS A 300 -24.07 -27.07 23.58
C LYS A 300 -24.73 -25.73 23.86
N GLU A 301 -25.66 -25.32 22.98
CA GLU A 301 -26.36 -24.03 23.11
C GLU A 301 -25.40 -22.84 23.32
N ASN A 302 -24.31 -22.80 22.55
CA ASN A 302 -23.24 -21.78 22.63
C ASN A 302 -22.57 -21.67 24.01
N LYS A 303 -22.59 -22.74 24.82
CA LYS A 303 -21.88 -22.82 26.11
C LYS A 303 -20.87 -23.94 26.13
N ASN A 304 -19.70 -23.67 26.72
CA ASN A 304 -18.63 -24.65 26.91
C ASN A 304 -18.99 -25.59 28.06
N ILE A 305 -19.13 -26.88 27.78
CA ILE A 305 -19.47 -27.91 28.79
C ILE A 305 -18.20 -28.59 29.33
N ALA A 306 -17.34 -29.03 28.43
CA ALA A 306 -16.13 -29.77 28.74
C ALA A 306 -15.01 -29.41 27.77
N MET A 307 -13.78 -29.59 28.21
CA MET A 307 -12.58 -29.42 27.40
C MET A 307 -11.83 -30.76 27.36
N PHE A 308 -11.32 -31.12 26.19
CA PHE A 308 -10.43 -32.26 26.02
C PHE A 308 -9.10 -31.86 25.41
N GLN A 309 -8.06 -32.61 25.74
CA GLN A 309 -6.71 -32.44 25.25
C GLN A 309 -6.18 -33.79 24.77
N ILE A 310 -5.62 -33.82 23.57
CA ILE A 310 -4.92 -34.98 23.02
C ILE A 310 -3.45 -34.59 22.87
N PHE A 311 -2.57 -35.22 23.65
CA PHE A 311 -1.11 -35.11 23.53
C PHE A 311 -0.54 -36.40 22.92
N TYR A 312 0.49 -36.25 22.09
CA TYR A 312 1.19 -37.37 21.48
C TYR A 312 2.69 -37.11 21.30
N ASP A 313 3.55 -38.08 21.63
CA ASP A 313 4.98 -38.04 21.27
C ASP A 313 5.53 -39.44 20.90
N GLU A 314 6.86 -39.57 20.81
CA GLU A 314 7.51 -40.84 20.45
C GLU A 314 7.30 -41.99 21.47
N HIS A 315 6.90 -41.66 22.69
CA HIS A 315 6.81 -42.59 23.82
C HIS A 315 5.40 -42.78 24.32
N ASP A 316 4.60 -41.70 24.31
CA ASP A 316 3.31 -41.61 24.98
C ASP A 316 2.21 -41.03 24.09
N PHE A 317 1.00 -41.58 24.22
CA PHE A 317 -0.24 -40.97 23.72
C PHE A 317 -1.17 -40.74 24.90
N LEU A 318 -1.70 -39.52 25.05
CA LEU A 318 -2.53 -39.11 26.17
C LEU A 318 -3.79 -38.41 25.69
N PHE A 319 -4.94 -38.93 26.08
CA PHE A 319 -6.23 -38.24 25.96
C PHE A 319 -6.74 -37.87 27.34
N GLU A 320 -7.08 -36.60 27.52
CA GLU A 320 -7.70 -36.06 28.72
C GLU A 320 -8.99 -35.36 28.36
N ILE A 321 -10.05 -35.63 29.09
CA ILE A 321 -11.29 -34.84 29.03
C ILE A 321 -11.70 -34.45 30.44
N ASN A 322 -11.90 -33.15 30.65
CA ASN A 322 -12.29 -32.56 31.93
C ASN A 322 -13.58 -31.77 31.77
N GLU A 323 -14.56 -32.02 32.63
CA GLU A 323 -15.75 -31.17 32.74
C GLU A 323 -15.35 -29.80 33.32
N ILE A 324 -15.81 -28.69 32.73
CA ILE A 324 -15.37 -27.34 33.15
C ILE A 324 -15.90 -26.99 34.55
N ASN A 325 -17.09 -27.50 34.89
CA ASN A 325 -17.80 -27.18 36.12
C ASN A 325 -17.86 -28.35 37.12
N SER A 326 -17.17 -29.45 36.85
CA SER A 326 -17.09 -30.58 37.77
C SER A 326 -15.68 -31.16 37.70
N ASN A 327 -15.05 -31.47 38.84
CA ASN A 327 -13.69 -32.05 38.87
C ASN A 327 -13.64 -33.51 38.33
N LYS A 328 -14.59 -33.89 37.46
CA LYS A 328 -14.64 -35.18 36.82
C LYS A 328 -13.79 -35.15 35.56
N GLY A 329 -12.89 -36.11 35.44
CA GLY A 329 -12.03 -36.25 34.28
C GLY A 329 -11.76 -37.70 33.92
N ILE A 330 -11.55 -37.93 32.62
CA ILE A 330 -11.14 -39.21 32.07
C ILE A 330 -9.78 -39.03 31.43
N ARG A 331 -8.82 -39.90 31.77
CA ARG A 331 -7.47 -39.91 31.20
C ARG A 331 -7.15 -41.30 30.62
N ILE A 332 -6.82 -41.36 29.34
CA ILE A 332 -6.31 -42.56 28.64
C ILE A 332 -4.84 -42.29 28.30
N SER A 333 -3.93 -43.16 28.73
CA SER A 333 -2.50 -43.06 28.42
C SER A 333 -2.01 -44.38 27.83
N LEU A 334 -1.25 -44.30 26.75
CA LEU A 334 -0.52 -45.45 26.21
C LEU A 334 0.97 -45.15 26.29
N THR A 335 1.72 -46.01 26.97
CA THR A 335 3.16 -45.80 27.21
C THR A 335 3.97 -46.95 26.62
N LYS A 336 5.08 -46.64 25.95
CA LYS A 336 6.03 -47.61 25.39
C LYS A 336 6.83 -48.29 26.52
N ALA A 337 6.82 -49.63 26.57
CA ALA A 337 7.62 -50.44 27.49
C ALA A 337 8.55 -51.39 26.71
N GLU A 338 9.53 -52.01 27.40
CA GLU A 338 10.49 -52.95 26.78
C GLU A 338 9.82 -54.17 26.14
N SER A 339 8.64 -54.58 26.63
CA SER A 339 7.88 -55.74 26.15
C SER A 339 6.76 -55.41 25.15
N GLY A 340 6.63 -54.14 24.74
CA GLY A 340 5.57 -53.66 23.86
C GLY A 340 4.86 -52.42 24.41
N TYR A 341 3.66 -52.14 23.91
CA TYR A 341 2.87 -50.99 24.37
C TYR A 341 1.94 -51.40 25.52
N SER A 342 1.71 -50.50 26.49
CA SER A 342 0.76 -50.73 27.58
C SER A 342 -0.29 -49.63 27.64
N VAL A 343 -1.57 -49.99 27.56
CA VAL A 343 -2.69 -49.05 27.63
C VAL A 343 -3.13 -48.94 29.08
N ARG A 344 -3.24 -47.72 29.59
CA ARG A 344 -3.73 -47.43 30.94
C ARG A 344 -4.87 -46.42 30.88
N TYR A 345 -5.85 -46.62 31.75
CA TYR A 345 -7.06 -45.80 31.80
C TYR A 345 -7.42 -45.38 33.23
N LYS A 346 -7.89 -44.14 33.41
CA LYS A 346 -8.28 -43.59 34.73
C LYS A 346 -9.57 -42.77 34.64
N THR A 347 -10.55 -43.03 35.53
CA THR A 347 -11.78 -42.24 35.72
C THR A 347 -12.00 -41.91 37.19
N ASN A 348 -11.67 -40.70 37.66
CA ASN A 348 -11.86 -40.25 39.07
C ASN A 348 -11.39 -41.23 40.19
N LYS A 349 -10.71 -42.34 39.85
CA LYS A 349 -10.27 -43.51 40.63
C LYS A 349 -8.88 -43.92 40.12
N ASP A 350 -8.24 -44.99 40.61
CA ASP A 350 -6.89 -45.40 40.18
C ASP A 350 -6.77 -45.87 38.73
N TRP A 351 -5.54 -45.93 38.22
CA TRP A 351 -5.22 -46.40 36.87
C TRP A 351 -5.48 -47.90 36.70
N VAL A 352 -6.11 -48.29 35.59
CA VAL A 352 -6.34 -49.67 35.17
C VAL A 352 -5.46 -49.99 33.96
N ASN A 353 -4.66 -51.08 34.03
CA ASN A 353 -3.75 -51.51 32.97
C ASN A 353 -4.37 -52.56 32.05
N TYR A 354 -4.11 -52.46 30.74
CA TYR A 354 -4.47 -53.44 29.73
C TYR A 354 -3.23 -53.84 28.90
N PRO A 355 -3.07 -55.14 28.55
CA PRO A 355 -1.98 -55.59 27.69
C PRO A 355 -2.16 -55.03 26.26
N GLY A 356 -1.14 -54.33 25.74
CA GLY A 356 -1.21 -53.65 24.45
C GLY A 356 -0.56 -54.43 23.31
N LYS A 357 -1.36 -54.78 22.29
CA LYS A 357 -0.93 -55.27 20.98
C LYS A 357 -1.18 -54.18 19.93
N ILE A 358 -0.74 -54.33 18.68
CA ILE A 358 -1.05 -53.33 17.62
C ILE A 358 -2.57 -53.14 17.41
N GLU A 359 -3.36 -54.19 17.67
CA GLU A 359 -4.84 -54.14 17.73
C GLU A 359 -5.40 -53.16 18.79
N SER A 360 -4.56 -52.63 19.69
CA SER A 360 -4.94 -51.67 20.73
C SER A 360 -5.26 -50.26 20.20
N LEU A 361 -4.84 -49.90 18.98
CA LEU A 361 -5.10 -48.58 18.40
C LEU A 361 -6.61 -48.33 18.16
N GLU A 362 -7.33 -49.30 17.56
CA GLU A 362 -8.78 -49.19 17.38
C GLU A 362 -9.55 -49.29 18.69
N ARG A 363 -9.06 -50.09 19.64
CA ARG A 363 -9.65 -50.16 20.97
C ARG A 363 -9.56 -48.81 21.69
N ILE A 364 -8.40 -48.14 21.64
CA ILE A 364 -8.21 -46.79 22.19
C ILE A 364 -9.16 -45.80 21.55
N LYS A 365 -9.23 -45.79 20.22
CA LYS A 365 -10.15 -44.92 19.48
C LYS A 365 -11.60 -45.15 19.87
N THR A 366 -12.03 -46.40 19.97
CA THR A 366 -13.40 -46.76 20.41
C THR A 366 -13.67 -46.29 21.84
N GLU A 367 -12.70 -46.46 22.75
CA GLU A 367 -12.81 -46.01 24.14
C GLU A 367 -12.89 -44.48 24.24
N ILE A 368 -12.04 -43.75 23.51
CA ILE A 368 -12.08 -42.28 23.45
C ILE A 368 -13.44 -41.81 22.92
N LEU A 369 -13.92 -42.38 21.81
CA LEU A 369 -15.23 -42.03 21.26
C LEU A 369 -16.36 -42.31 22.26
N SER A 370 -16.26 -43.38 23.04
CA SER A 370 -17.27 -43.70 24.06
C SER A 370 -17.36 -42.65 25.18
N CYS A 371 -16.27 -41.94 25.47
CA CYS A 371 -16.25 -40.84 26.46
C CYS A 371 -17.18 -39.69 26.06
N PHE A 372 -17.44 -39.50 24.76
CA PHE A 372 -18.33 -38.46 24.26
C PHE A 372 -19.82 -38.84 24.38
N ASN A 373 -20.17 -40.12 24.57
CA ASN A 373 -21.56 -40.58 24.66
C ASN A 373 -22.33 -39.92 25.81
N VAL A 374 -21.66 -39.63 26.93
CA VAL A 374 -22.27 -38.98 28.11
C VAL A 374 -22.79 -37.58 27.76
N TYR A 375 -22.18 -36.90 26.80
CA TYR A 375 -22.55 -35.55 26.38
C TYR A 375 -23.66 -35.51 25.33
N GLN A 376 -24.21 -36.68 24.94
CA GLN A 376 -25.25 -36.80 23.91
C GLN A 376 -24.87 -36.10 22.60
N VAL A 377 -23.61 -36.22 22.18
CA VAL A 377 -23.14 -35.63 20.93
C VAL A 377 -23.88 -36.25 19.74
N SER A 378 -24.28 -35.41 18.79
CA SER A 378 -24.98 -35.81 17.59
C SER A 378 -24.00 -35.93 16.42
N LEU A 379 -24.01 -37.10 15.76
CA LEU A 379 -23.29 -37.29 14.50
C LEU A 379 -23.97 -36.45 13.43
N ASP A 380 -23.20 -35.60 12.77
CA ASP A 380 -23.62 -34.86 11.60
C ASP A 380 -22.64 -35.21 10.47
N ASN A 381 -23.13 -35.88 9.41
CA ASN A 381 -22.29 -36.23 8.26
C ASN A 381 -21.93 -34.95 7.48
N GLN A 382 -20.88 -34.26 7.92
CA GLN A 382 -20.41 -32.98 7.37
C GLN A 382 -19.38 -33.16 6.24
N ASN A 383 -19.44 -34.27 5.48
CA ASN A 383 -18.67 -34.36 4.24
C ASN A 383 -19.12 -33.23 3.32
N ILE A 384 -18.18 -32.36 2.91
CA ILE A 384 -18.44 -31.37 1.85
C ILE A 384 -18.77 -32.18 0.60
N LYS A 385 -20.07 -32.32 0.32
CA LYS A 385 -20.51 -32.99 -0.89
C LYS A 385 -20.04 -32.17 -2.07
N ILE A 386 -19.32 -32.80 -3.00
CA ILE A 386 -19.07 -32.22 -4.31
C ILE A 386 -20.42 -31.89 -4.91
N VAL A 387 -20.63 -30.62 -5.24
CA VAL A 387 -21.87 -30.12 -5.82
C VAL A 387 -21.71 -30.19 -7.34
N GLN A 388 -22.43 -31.13 -7.95
CA GLN A 388 -22.49 -31.29 -9.40
C GLN A 388 -23.81 -30.72 -9.91
N GLU A 389 -23.76 -29.51 -10.45
CA GLU A 389 -24.93 -28.78 -10.91
C GLU A 389 -24.57 -27.99 -12.16
N LYS A 390 -25.51 -27.83 -13.10
CA LYS A 390 -25.21 -27.11 -14.35
C LYS A 390 -24.86 -25.64 -14.11
N LYS A 391 -25.55 -24.99 -13.17
CA LYS A 391 -25.32 -23.59 -12.76
C LYS A 391 -25.28 -23.50 -11.25
N ILE A 392 -24.31 -22.73 -10.74
CA ILE A 392 -24.17 -22.44 -9.31
C ILE A 392 -24.05 -20.93 -9.12
N GLY A 393 -24.86 -20.38 -8.21
CA GLY A 393 -24.72 -19.01 -7.70
C GLY A 393 -23.98 -19.01 -6.38
N ILE A 394 -22.97 -18.14 -6.18
CA ILE A 394 -22.18 -18.07 -4.94
C ILE A 394 -22.12 -16.64 -4.41
N ASN A 395 -22.25 -16.49 -3.09
CA ASN A 395 -21.95 -15.24 -2.40
C ASN A 395 -20.56 -15.30 -1.77
N LEU A 396 -19.60 -14.60 -2.38
CA LEU A 396 -18.22 -14.49 -1.86
C LEU A 396 -18.10 -13.43 -0.75
N THR A 397 -19.15 -12.64 -0.50
CA THR A 397 -19.09 -11.52 0.44
C THR A 397 -19.37 -11.89 1.90
N ASP A 398 -19.86 -13.09 2.14
CA ASP A 398 -20.19 -13.57 3.49
C ASP A 398 -19.07 -14.43 4.05
N TYR A 399 -18.98 -14.52 5.38
CA TYR A 399 -17.97 -15.35 6.04
C TYR A 399 -18.16 -16.85 5.75
N HIS A 400 -19.40 -17.31 5.62
CA HIS A 400 -19.70 -18.64 5.13
C HIS A 400 -19.96 -18.59 3.62
N ILE A 401 -19.44 -19.57 2.86
CA ILE A 401 -19.89 -19.70 1.48
C ILE A 401 -21.36 -20.12 1.50
N SER A 402 -22.22 -19.22 1.07
CA SER A 402 -23.58 -19.59 0.68
C SER A 402 -23.61 -19.78 -0.83
N TYR A 403 -24.33 -20.80 -1.27
CA TYR A 403 -24.50 -21.09 -2.69
C TYR A 403 -25.94 -21.48 -3.01
N TYR A 404 -26.32 -21.31 -4.27
CA TYR A 404 -27.63 -21.63 -4.80
C TYR A 404 -27.49 -22.54 -6.03
N SER A 405 -28.10 -23.72 -5.97
CA SER A 405 -28.31 -24.59 -7.14
C SER A 405 -29.80 -24.72 -7.44
N ASN A 406 -30.53 -25.45 -6.59
CA ASN A 406 -31.99 -25.63 -6.61
C ASN A 406 -32.69 -25.01 -5.39
N LYS A 407 -31.93 -24.89 -4.29
CA LYS A 407 -32.30 -24.20 -3.06
C LYS A 407 -31.05 -23.52 -2.53
N LYS A 408 -31.24 -22.56 -1.62
CA LYS A 408 -30.13 -21.99 -0.89
C LYS A 408 -29.54 -23.07 0.02
N ASN A 409 -28.22 -23.26 -0.08
CA ASN A 409 -27.45 -24.10 0.81
C ASN A 409 -26.30 -23.26 1.38
N ASN A 410 -25.83 -23.62 2.57
CA ASN A 410 -24.62 -23.07 3.14
C ASN A 410 -23.57 -24.17 3.16
N LEU A 411 -22.34 -23.84 2.79
CA LEU A 411 -21.18 -24.66 3.06
C LEU A 411 -20.84 -24.47 4.54
N SER A 412 -21.56 -25.19 5.41
CA SER A 412 -21.41 -25.08 6.86
C SER A 412 -20.40 -26.09 7.38
N LEU A 413 -19.25 -25.62 7.84
CA LEU A 413 -18.34 -26.38 8.68
C LEU A 413 -18.68 -26.01 10.13
N ASN A 414 -19.71 -26.63 10.71
CA ASN A 414 -20.29 -26.18 11.98
C ASN A 414 -19.36 -26.44 13.20
N ASN A 415 -18.26 -27.18 13.03
CA ASN A 415 -17.50 -27.79 14.13
C ASN A 415 -16.10 -27.19 14.32
N LEU A 416 -15.82 -26.04 13.70
CA LEU A 416 -14.48 -25.46 13.66
C LEU A 416 -14.31 -24.30 14.62
N ILE A 417 -13.16 -24.30 15.28
CA ILE A 417 -12.69 -23.16 16.05
C ILE A 417 -11.68 -22.35 15.22
N GLN A 418 -11.87 -21.02 15.18
CA GLN A 418 -10.90 -20.08 14.65
C GLN A 418 -9.88 -19.70 15.75
N LEU A 419 -8.59 -19.89 15.51
CA LEU A 419 -7.56 -19.49 16.46
C LEU A 419 -7.28 -17.97 16.34
N PHE A 420 -6.99 -17.28 17.44
CA PHE A 420 -6.50 -15.89 17.42
C PHE A 420 -5.38 -15.72 18.47
N TYR A 421 -4.25 -15.10 18.13
CA TYR A 421 -3.09 -14.97 19.03
C TYR A 421 -2.37 -13.61 18.92
N HIS A 422 -1.71 -13.20 20.01
CA HIS A 422 -1.10 -11.88 20.24
C HIS A 422 0.43 -11.84 19.96
N LYS A 423 0.92 -10.67 19.56
CA LYS A 423 2.13 -10.40 18.78
C LYS A 423 3.51 -10.57 19.43
N VAL A 424 3.69 -11.27 20.55
CA VAL A 424 4.99 -11.19 21.28
C VAL A 424 6.04 -12.21 20.85
N ASP A 425 5.73 -13.47 20.48
CA ASP A 425 6.79 -14.43 20.02
C ASP A 425 6.37 -15.49 18.95
N GLY A 426 5.29 -15.25 18.15
CA GLY A 426 4.81 -16.11 17.03
C GLY A 426 3.93 -17.30 17.45
N TRP A 427 2.77 -17.66 16.86
CA TRP A 427 2.25 -17.70 15.47
C TRP A 427 0.76 -17.26 15.34
N ILE A 428 0.27 -17.00 14.11
CA ILE A 428 -1.12 -16.59 13.75
C ILE A 428 -1.87 -17.76 13.04
N ALA A 429 -3.18 -17.95 13.29
CA ALA A 429 -3.96 -19.00 12.61
C ALA A 429 -5.49 -18.73 12.48
N ILE A 430 -6.03 -18.49 11.29
CA ILE A 430 -7.45 -18.83 10.98
C ILE A 430 -7.36 -19.84 9.85
N TYR A 431 -8.08 -20.97 9.88
CA TYR A 431 -8.06 -21.91 8.75
C TYR A 431 -9.45 -22.43 8.36
N GLU A 432 -9.70 -22.31 7.05
CA GLU A 432 -10.79 -22.81 6.19
C GLU A 432 -12.24 -22.53 6.61
N LEU A 433 -12.72 -21.34 6.20
CA LEU A 433 -14.06 -21.20 5.64
C LEU A 433 -13.85 -21.12 4.14
N GLY A 434 -14.51 -21.94 3.33
CA GLY A 434 -14.17 -22.17 1.93
C GLY A 434 -14.16 -20.97 0.93
N ASN A 435 -14.17 -19.72 1.41
CA ASN A 435 -13.85 -18.49 0.67
C ASN A 435 -12.56 -17.79 1.16
N LYS A 436 -11.78 -18.40 2.07
CA LYS A 436 -10.55 -17.79 2.62
C LYS A 436 -9.35 -18.65 2.27
N THR A 437 -8.49 -18.13 1.41
CA THR A 437 -7.18 -18.74 1.22
C THR A 437 -6.13 -18.04 2.04
N PHE A 438 -5.59 -18.78 2.98
CA PHE A 438 -4.46 -18.37 3.78
C PHE A 438 -3.19 -18.54 2.96
N ARG A 439 -2.48 -17.44 2.72
CA ARG A 439 -1.03 -17.52 2.55
C ARG A 439 -0.38 -16.84 3.74
N LEU A 440 0.28 -17.64 4.56
CA LEU A 440 1.34 -17.17 5.44
C LEU A 440 2.47 -16.68 4.53
N ASP A 441 2.54 -15.36 4.33
CA ASP A 441 3.80 -14.73 3.97
C ASP A 441 4.72 -14.77 5.21
N GLY A 442 6.03 -14.54 5.06
CA GLY A 442 7.00 -14.54 6.17
C GLY A 442 6.68 -13.55 7.33
N ASN A 443 5.64 -12.72 7.14
CA ASN A 443 5.11 -11.72 8.08
C ASN A 443 3.72 -12.07 8.69
N TYR A 444 3.17 -13.28 8.47
CA TYR A 444 1.99 -13.80 9.20
C TYR A 444 0.63 -13.07 9.04
N GLU A 445 0.33 -12.44 7.89
CA GLU A 445 -0.94 -11.69 7.70
C GLU A 445 -2.15 -12.54 7.22
N ILE A 446 -3.38 -12.14 7.62
CA ILE A 446 -4.64 -12.82 7.27
C ILE A 446 -5.40 -12.06 6.16
N TYR A 447 -5.80 -12.78 5.10
CA TYR A 447 -6.58 -12.25 3.98
C TYR A 447 -7.91 -13.00 3.82
N ASP A 448 -9.03 -12.28 3.88
CA ASP A 448 -10.35 -12.77 3.42
C ASP A 448 -10.67 -12.23 2.02
N PHE A 449 -11.84 -12.55 1.45
CA PHE A 449 -12.23 -12.08 0.12
C PHE A 449 -12.12 -10.55 -0.05
N TYR A 450 -12.59 -9.77 0.93
CA TYR A 450 -12.57 -8.31 0.88
C TYR A 450 -11.16 -7.74 1.05
N LYS A 451 -10.41 -8.22 2.04
CA LYS A 451 -9.01 -7.83 2.26
C LYS A 451 -8.14 -8.21 1.07
N THR A 452 -8.43 -9.34 0.41
CA THR A 452 -7.73 -9.76 -0.82
C THR A 452 -8.02 -8.75 -1.92
N LEU A 453 -9.28 -8.34 -2.14
CA LEU A 453 -9.61 -7.29 -3.11
C LEU A 453 -8.96 -5.93 -2.78
N LYS A 454 -8.72 -5.62 -1.50
CA LYS A 454 -8.00 -4.42 -1.04
C LYS A 454 -6.48 -4.56 -1.04
N CYS A 455 -5.93 -5.76 -1.27
CA CYS A 455 -4.50 -6.02 -1.25
C CYS A 455 -3.83 -5.27 -2.41
N LYS A 456 -2.87 -4.40 -2.09
CA LYS A 456 -2.15 -3.59 -3.08
C LYS A 456 -1.01 -4.34 -3.77
N ASP A 457 -0.50 -5.41 -3.17
CA ASP A 457 0.44 -6.33 -3.82
C ASP A 457 -0.33 -7.31 -4.70
N TYR A 458 -0.37 -7.02 -6.00
CA TYR A 458 -1.12 -7.82 -6.96
C TYR A 458 -0.55 -9.21 -7.22
N LYS A 459 0.76 -9.44 -7.01
CA LYS A 459 1.31 -10.81 -7.11
C LYS A 459 0.82 -11.65 -5.95
N LYS A 460 0.81 -11.05 -4.75
CA LYS A 460 0.22 -11.65 -3.55
C LYS A 460 -1.29 -11.86 -3.73
N GLN A 461 -2.00 -10.87 -4.26
CA GLN A 461 -3.44 -10.96 -4.56
C GLN A 461 -3.76 -12.08 -5.57
N ASP A 462 -3.04 -12.16 -6.70
CA ASP A 462 -3.23 -13.18 -7.74
C ASP A 462 -3.06 -14.58 -7.14
N LEU A 463 -1.99 -14.78 -6.36
CA LEU A 463 -1.74 -16.07 -5.72
C LEU A 463 -2.83 -16.46 -4.70
N ILE A 464 -3.31 -15.52 -3.89
CA ILE A 464 -4.40 -15.79 -2.93
C ILE A 464 -5.65 -16.22 -3.70
N PHE A 465 -6.03 -15.52 -4.77
CA PHE A 465 -7.19 -15.89 -5.59
C PHE A 465 -7.01 -17.18 -6.37
N GLN A 466 -5.80 -17.52 -6.85
CA GLN A 466 -5.52 -18.80 -7.51
C GLN A 466 -5.88 -19.97 -6.58
N ASN A 467 -5.39 -19.91 -5.35
CA ASN A 467 -5.65 -20.96 -4.37
C ASN A 467 -7.15 -21.00 -3.97
N MET A 468 -7.79 -19.84 -3.82
CA MET A 468 -9.22 -19.75 -3.47
C MET A 468 -10.10 -20.37 -4.53
N MET A 469 -9.83 -20.05 -5.80
CA MET A 469 -10.59 -20.58 -6.93
C MET A 469 -10.27 -22.06 -7.18
N GLY A 470 -9.05 -22.51 -6.90
CA GLY A 470 -8.70 -23.93 -6.92
C GLY A 470 -9.52 -24.74 -5.91
N TYR A 471 -9.65 -24.24 -4.68
CA TYR A 471 -10.51 -24.86 -3.66
C TYR A 471 -11.99 -24.91 -4.09
N LEU A 472 -12.54 -23.79 -4.56
CA LEU A 472 -13.92 -23.72 -5.03
C LEU A 472 -14.18 -24.67 -6.20
N LYS A 473 -13.23 -24.83 -7.12
CA LYS A 473 -13.35 -25.73 -8.27
C LYS A 473 -13.44 -27.20 -7.85
N ASN A 474 -12.76 -27.59 -6.78
CA ASN A 474 -12.83 -28.96 -6.25
C ASN A 474 -14.22 -29.27 -5.64
N ILE A 475 -14.89 -28.25 -5.08
CA ILE A 475 -16.22 -28.39 -4.48
C ILE A 475 -17.34 -28.26 -5.53
N PHE A 476 -17.22 -27.28 -6.43
CA PHE A 476 -18.27 -26.89 -7.35
C PHE A 476 -17.95 -27.32 -8.78
N GLN A 477 -18.47 -28.47 -9.19
CA GLN A 477 -18.36 -28.96 -10.57
C GLN A 477 -19.57 -28.45 -11.37
N CYS A 478 -19.39 -27.32 -12.07
CA CYS A 478 -20.47 -26.68 -12.82
C CYS A 478 -20.02 -26.09 -14.17
N ASP A 479 -20.97 -25.96 -15.10
CA ASP A 479 -20.72 -25.33 -16.40
C ASP A 479 -20.70 -23.80 -16.29
N CYS A 480 -21.49 -23.25 -15.36
CA CYS A 480 -21.70 -21.82 -15.20
C CYS A 480 -21.67 -21.40 -13.72
N LEU A 481 -20.72 -20.54 -13.36
CA LEU A 481 -20.60 -19.94 -12.04
C LEU A 481 -21.06 -18.47 -12.05
N ASN A 482 -22.15 -18.17 -11.36
CA ASN A 482 -22.52 -16.80 -11.06
C ASN A 482 -22.01 -16.44 -9.66
N TYR A 483 -21.33 -15.31 -9.52
CA TYR A 483 -20.77 -14.89 -8.23
C TYR A 483 -21.10 -13.44 -7.93
N ILE A 484 -21.49 -13.17 -6.69
CA ILE A 484 -21.82 -11.84 -6.23
C ILE A 484 -20.53 -11.08 -5.93
N VAL A 485 -20.42 -9.86 -6.46
CA VAL A 485 -19.29 -8.96 -6.25
C VAL A 485 -19.75 -7.73 -5.48
N PRO A 486 -18.99 -7.28 -4.46
CA PRO A 486 -19.30 -6.05 -3.74
C PRO A 486 -19.26 -4.83 -4.67
N ASP A 487 -20.24 -3.94 -4.49
CA ASP A 487 -20.36 -2.69 -5.23
C ASP A 487 -19.21 -1.70 -4.97
N GLU A 488 -18.44 -1.89 -3.90
CA GLU A 488 -17.29 -1.06 -3.53
C GLU A 488 -16.18 -1.04 -4.59
N PHE A 489 -15.99 -2.15 -5.32
CA PHE A 489 -14.85 -2.34 -6.21
C PHE A 489 -15.21 -2.05 -7.65
N ASN A 490 -14.36 -1.26 -8.31
CA ASN A 490 -14.55 -0.86 -9.70
C ASN A 490 -13.89 -1.84 -10.70
N ASP A 491 -14.13 -1.60 -11.99
CA ASP A 491 -13.59 -2.43 -13.09
C ASP A 491 -12.06 -2.49 -13.17
N PHE A 492 -11.32 -1.57 -12.55
CA PHE A 492 -9.85 -1.61 -12.48
C PHE A 492 -9.33 -2.49 -11.34
N GLN A 493 -10.13 -2.76 -10.32
CA GLN A 493 -9.75 -3.55 -9.14
C GLN A 493 -10.11 -5.03 -9.25
N LEU A 494 -11.12 -5.37 -10.08
CA LEU A 494 -11.60 -6.73 -10.31
C LEU A 494 -10.84 -7.60 -11.34
N PRO A 495 -9.91 -7.12 -12.20
CA PRO A 495 -9.30 -7.95 -13.24
C PRO A 495 -8.66 -9.24 -12.72
N ILE A 496 -7.93 -9.19 -11.61
CA ILE A 496 -7.25 -10.36 -11.04
C ILE A 496 -8.25 -11.40 -10.54
N LEU A 497 -9.33 -10.97 -9.87
CA LEU A 497 -10.43 -11.88 -9.51
C LEU A 497 -11.05 -12.52 -10.76
N ARG A 498 -11.40 -11.71 -11.78
CA ARG A 498 -12.04 -12.20 -13.02
C ARG A 498 -11.17 -13.23 -13.73
N LYS A 499 -9.87 -12.95 -13.88
CA LYS A 499 -8.87 -13.86 -14.45
C LYS A 499 -8.87 -15.19 -13.71
N ASN A 500 -8.80 -15.17 -12.38
CA ASN A 500 -8.75 -16.39 -11.56
C ASN A 500 -10.05 -17.20 -11.56
N VAL A 501 -11.20 -16.55 -11.65
CA VAL A 501 -12.48 -17.25 -11.82
C VAL A 501 -12.54 -17.89 -13.21
N GLN A 502 -12.17 -17.17 -14.27
CA GLN A 502 -12.23 -17.64 -15.65
C GLN A 502 -11.22 -18.77 -15.95
N SER A 503 -10.08 -18.83 -15.25
CA SER A 503 -9.14 -19.95 -15.36
C SER A 503 -9.67 -21.25 -14.73
N ASN A 504 -10.63 -21.14 -13.81
CA ASN A 504 -11.14 -22.29 -13.05
C ASN A 504 -12.52 -22.76 -13.52
N PHE A 505 -13.37 -21.88 -14.03
CA PHE A 505 -14.74 -22.16 -14.46
C PHE A 505 -14.99 -21.77 -15.91
N LEU A 506 -15.63 -22.67 -16.69
CA LEU A 506 -15.83 -22.51 -18.14
C LEU A 506 -16.66 -21.26 -18.49
N LYS A 507 -17.77 -21.04 -17.79
CA LYS A 507 -18.57 -19.82 -17.88
C LYS A 507 -18.68 -19.21 -16.49
N SER A 508 -18.50 -17.90 -16.40
CA SER A 508 -18.63 -17.19 -15.14
C SER A 508 -19.20 -15.79 -15.31
N ASN A 509 -20.08 -15.36 -14.40
CA ASN A 509 -20.69 -14.03 -14.43
C ASN A 509 -20.59 -13.36 -13.06
N ALA A 510 -19.97 -12.18 -13.03
CA ALA A 510 -20.00 -11.28 -11.89
C ALA A 510 -21.34 -10.55 -11.84
N ILE A 511 -21.99 -10.56 -10.68
CA ILE A 511 -23.25 -9.85 -10.46
C ILE A 511 -23.04 -8.83 -9.34
N PRO A 512 -23.26 -7.52 -9.59
CA PRO A 512 -23.19 -6.52 -8.53
C PRO A 512 -24.17 -6.85 -7.40
N LYS A 513 -23.72 -6.71 -6.16
CA LYS A 513 -24.52 -6.99 -4.96
C LYS A 513 -25.81 -6.16 -4.95
N SER A 514 -25.78 -4.92 -5.41
CA SER A 514 -26.98 -4.07 -5.53
C SER A 514 -28.03 -4.63 -6.51
N ILE A 515 -27.60 -5.15 -7.66
CA ILE A 515 -28.49 -5.80 -8.64
C ILE A 515 -29.08 -7.06 -8.04
N ALA A 516 -28.27 -7.94 -7.47
CA ALA A 516 -28.79 -9.15 -6.83
C ALA A 516 -29.79 -8.81 -5.71
N THR A 517 -29.54 -7.74 -4.94
CA THR A 517 -30.42 -7.26 -3.87
C THR A 517 -31.79 -6.81 -4.40
N ILE A 518 -31.84 -6.05 -5.50
CA ILE A 518 -33.11 -5.54 -6.04
C ILE A 518 -33.96 -6.64 -6.67
N PHE A 519 -33.33 -7.61 -7.34
CA PHE A 519 -34.02 -8.79 -7.85
C PHE A 519 -34.53 -9.70 -6.73
N THR A 520 -33.90 -9.71 -5.55
CA THR A 520 -34.47 -10.40 -4.38
C THR A 520 -35.79 -9.73 -3.95
N LEU A 521 -35.89 -8.41 -3.98
CA LEU A 521 -37.15 -7.70 -3.65
C LEU A 521 -38.26 -8.01 -4.64
N GLN A 522 -37.94 -8.04 -5.95
CA GLN A 522 -38.89 -8.43 -6.98
C GLN A 522 -39.37 -9.88 -6.79
N ASN A 523 -38.45 -10.81 -6.51
CA ASN A 523 -38.81 -12.20 -6.23
C ASN A 523 -39.73 -12.33 -4.99
N LYS A 524 -39.53 -11.50 -3.96
CA LYS A 524 -40.42 -11.43 -2.78
C LYS A 524 -41.71 -10.64 -3.02
N LYS A 525 -42.01 -10.23 -4.26
CA LYS A 525 -43.22 -9.52 -4.67
C LYS A 525 -43.45 -8.19 -3.94
N PHE A 526 -42.37 -7.49 -3.58
CA PHE A 526 -42.46 -6.13 -3.04
C PHE A 526 -43.13 -5.19 -4.06
N GLU A 527 -43.96 -4.26 -3.60
CA GLU A 527 -44.61 -3.29 -4.49
C GLU A 527 -43.58 -2.24 -4.94
N ILE A 528 -43.34 -2.17 -6.25
CA ILE A 528 -42.37 -1.29 -6.90
C ILE A 528 -43.08 -0.60 -8.06
N LYS A 529 -42.97 0.73 -8.12
CA LYS A 529 -43.52 1.56 -9.19
C LYS A 529 -42.41 2.06 -10.11
N GLU A 530 -42.80 2.47 -11.31
CA GLU A 530 -41.90 3.16 -12.23
C GLU A 530 -41.32 4.43 -11.57
N ASP A 531 -40.05 4.72 -11.84
CA ASP A 531 -39.26 5.82 -11.26
C ASP A 531 -39.01 5.75 -9.74
N ASP A 532 -39.41 4.66 -9.06
CA ASP A 532 -39.01 4.45 -7.67
C ASP A 532 -37.48 4.37 -7.55
N ILE A 533 -36.96 5.05 -6.52
CA ILE A 533 -35.51 5.13 -6.26
C ILE A 533 -35.16 4.30 -5.05
N PHE A 534 -34.26 3.34 -5.26
CA PHE A 534 -33.69 2.50 -4.21
C PHE A 534 -32.22 2.88 -4.00
N VAL A 535 -31.81 2.93 -2.74
CA VAL A 535 -30.39 3.03 -2.38
C VAL A 535 -30.04 1.81 -1.56
N VAL A 536 -29.09 1.01 -2.05
CA VAL A 536 -28.53 -0.10 -1.28
C VAL A 536 -27.25 0.37 -0.60
N LEU A 537 -27.33 0.47 0.73
CA LEU A 537 -26.23 0.75 1.63
C LEU A 537 -25.51 -0.55 1.96
N ASP A 538 -24.19 -0.54 1.94
CA ASP A 538 -23.38 -1.64 2.45
C ASP A 538 -22.15 -1.11 3.19
N LEU A 539 -21.69 -1.86 4.19
CA LEU A 539 -20.52 -1.51 5.00
C LEU A 539 -19.59 -2.72 5.06
N ASN A 540 -18.35 -2.51 4.62
CA ASN A 540 -17.28 -3.51 4.63
C ASN A 540 -16.07 -2.91 5.33
N TYR A 541 -15.70 -3.43 6.49
CA TYR A 541 -14.66 -2.82 7.33
C TYR A 541 -14.95 -1.31 7.49
N GLU A 542 -14.03 -0.44 7.10
CA GLU A 542 -14.20 1.00 7.28
C GLU A 542 -14.87 1.70 6.09
N THR A 543 -15.34 0.96 5.08
CA THR A 543 -15.88 1.55 3.85
C THR A 543 -17.39 1.42 3.79
N LEU A 544 -18.10 2.53 3.99
CA LEU A 544 -19.53 2.66 3.74
C LEU A 544 -19.76 2.98 2.27
N THR A 545 -20.63 2.24 1.61
CA THR A 545 -20.98 2.40 0.20
C THR A 545 -22.48 2.58 0.02
N TRP A 546 -22.87 3.34 -0.99
CA TRP A 546 -24.27 3.48 -1.39
C TRP A 546 -24.42 3.46 -2.91
N THR A 547 -25.22 2.52 -3.40
CA THR A 547 -25.53 2.39 -4.83
C THR A 547 -26.98 2.77 -5.06
N LYS A 548 -27.20 3.78 -5.90
CA LYS A 548 -28.54 4.18 -6.34
C LYS A 548 -29.00 3.30 -7.50
N LEU A 549 -30.27 2.88 -7.44
CA LEU A 549 -30.99 2.14 -8.47
C LEU A 549 -32.31 2.85 -8.77
N ARG A 550 -32.71 2.87 -10.04
CA ARG A 550 -34.00 3.40 -10.49
C ARG A 550 -34.79 2.33 -11.23
N ALA A 551 -36.07 2.18 -10.89
CA ALA A 551 -36.99 1.28 -11.58
C ALA A 551 -37.50 1.89 -12.88
N ILE A 552 -37.51 1.12 -13.97
CA ILE A 552 -37.94 1.56 -15.30
C ILE A 552 -38.93 0.56 -15.87
N TYR A 553 -39.99 1.05 -16.51
CA TYR A 553 -40.94 0.19 -17.20
C TYR A 553 -40.52 -0.09 -18.65
N ASP A 554 -40.44 -1.37 -19.02
CA ASP A 554 -40.27 -1.84 -20.40
C ASP A 554 -41.47 -2.73 -20.78
N ALA A 555 -42.24 -2.27 -21.78
CA ALA A 555 -43.44 -2.93 -22.25
C ALA A 555 -43.19 -4.31 -22.89
N GLU A 556 -42.02 -4.51 -23.52
CA GLU A 556 -41.65 -5.80 -24.10
C GLU A 556 -41.34 -6.81 -22.99
N ILE A 557 -40.62 -6.38 -21.96
CA ILE A 557 -40.35 -7.22 -20.79
C ILE A 557 -41.66 -7.60 -20.09
N HIS A 558 -42.62 -6.67 -19.97
CA HIS A 558 -43.94 -6.97 -19.41
C HIS A 558 -44.67 -8.06 -20.20
N LYS A 559 -44.60 -8.02 -21.53
CA LYS A 559 -45.24 -8.98 -22.42
C LYS A 559 -44.62 -10.37 -22.33
N PHE A 560 -43.29 -10.45 -22.30
CA PHE A 560 -42.57 -11.73 -22.41
C PHE A 560 -42.27 -12.39 -21.06
N VAL A 561 -42.13 -11.59 -19.99
CA VAL A 561 -41.95 -12.08 -18.61
C VAL A 561 -42.88 -11.31 -17.66
N PRO A 562 -44.19 -11.63 -17.65
CA PRO A 562 -45.20 -10.90 -16.86
C PRO A 562 -44.91 -10.87 -15.35
N GLU A 563 -44.18 -11.86 -14.84
CA GLU A 563 -43.73 -11.93 -13.44
C GLU A 563 -42.89 -10.72 -13.01
N LEU A 564 -42.12 -10.12 -13.94
CA LEU A 564 -41.35 -8.89 -13.70
C LEU A 564 -42.22 -7.63 -13.70
N LYS A 565 -43.50 -7.74 -14.11
CA LYS A 565 -44.42 -6.61 -14.30
C LYS A 565 -43.87 -5.53 -15.23
N GLY A 566 -42.93 -5.86 -16.12
CA GLY A 566 -42.25 -4.91 -17.00
C GLY A 566 -41.15 -4.09 -16.33
N LEU A 567 -40.82 -4.35 -15.06
CA LEU A 567 -39.80 -3.59 -14.34
C LEU A 567 -38.38 -4.05 -14.72
N THR A 568 -37.56 -3.09 -15.12
CA THR A 568 -36.13 -3.17 -15.39
C THR A 568 -35.39 -2.14 -14.54
N TRP A 569 -34.06 -2.21 -14.48
CA TRP A 569 -33.27 -1.40 -13.53
C TRP A 569 -32.18 -0.57 -14.17
N GLU A 570 -32.07 0.69 -13.78
CA GLU A 570 -30.87 1.50 -14.00
C GLU A 570 -30.02 1.55 -12.73
N ARG A 571 -28.76 1.16 -12.85
CA ARG A 571 -27.77 1.22 -11.77
C ARG A 571 -26.84 2.40 -11.96
N PHE A 572 -26.74 3.24 -10.93
CA PHE A 572 -25.83 4.39 -10.90
C PHE A 572 -24.47 4.01 -10.28
N PRO A 573 -23.40 4.78 -10.54
CA PRO A 573 -22.10 4.53 -9.93
C PRO A 573 -22.20 4.53 -8.40
N THR A 574 -21.48 3.60 -7.77
CA THR A 574 -21.43 3.49 -6.32
C THR A 574 -20.58 4.62 -5.73
N GLU A 575 -21.14 5.33 -4.76
CA GLU A 575 -20.42 6.31 -3.95
C GLU A 575 -19.97 5.66 -2.63
N LYS A 576 -18.93 6.20 -2.01
CA LYS A 576 -18.32 5.64 -0.80
C LYS A 576 -17.74 6.70 0.13
N THR A 577 -17.67 6.37 1.42
CA THR A 577 -17.00 7.17 2.45
C THR A 577 -16.37 6.27 3.51
N THR A 578 -15.40 6.80 4.23
CA THR A 578 -14.76 6.09 5.35
C THR A 578 -15.53 6.33 6.64
N VAL A 579 -15.78 5.26 7.38
CA VAL A 579 -16.45 5.20 8.69
C VAL A 579 -15.56 4.39 9.62
N GLN A 580 -15.22 4.92 10.79
CA GLN A 580 -14.37 4.22 11.73
C GLN A 580 -15.19 3.26 12.60
N LEU A 581 -14.60 2.11 12.92
CA LEU A 581 -15.13 1.23 13.95
C LEU A 581 -14.85 1.87 15.33
N CYS A 582 -15.86 1.98 16.18
CA CYS A 582 -15.64 2.23 17.60
C CYS A 582 -15.04 0.97 18.22
N LYS A 583 -13.72 0.95 18.36
CA LYS A 583 -13.03 -0.07 19.14
C LYS A 583 -13.27 0.23 20.61
N ASN A 584 -13.87 -0.71 21.33
CA ASN A 584 -13.85 -0.69 22.78
C ASN A 584 -12.52 -1.26 23.26
N ASN A 585 -11.97 -0.68 24.33
CA ASN A 585 -10.97 -1.37 25.14
C ASN A 585 -11.67 -2.53 25.84
N SER A 586 -11.77 -3.68 25.19
CA SER A 586 -12.19 -4.87 25.91
C SER A 586 -11.05 -5.25 26.84
N ASN A 587 -11.30 -5.51 28.13
CA ASN A 587 -10.27 -5.97 29.05
C ASN A 587 -9.66 -7.34 28.66
N HIS A 588 -10.13 -7.94 27.57
CA HIS A 588 -9.72 -9.24 27.06
C HIS A 588 -8.96 -9.07 25.74
N ALA A 589 -7.63 -9.05 25.78
CA ALA A 589 -6.73 -8.80 24.64
C ALA A 589 -7.03 -9.65 23.38
N PHE A 590 -7.62 -10.84 23.56
CA PHE A 590 -8.06 -11.70 22.46
C PHE A 590 -9.26 -11.15 21.68
N VAL A 591 -10.24 -10.52 22.35
CA VAL A 591 -11.41 -9.92 21.71
C VAL A 591 -10.99 -8.69 20.91
N GLU A 592 -10.07 -7.87 21.44
CA GLU A 592 -9.48 -6.74 20.71
C GLU A 592 -8.84 -7.22 19.40
N ASN A 593 -8.00 -8.26 19.46
CA ASN A 593 -7.33 -8.81 18.29
C ASN A 593 -8.30 -9.31 17.20
N VAL A 594 -9.43 -9.91 17.58
CA VAL A 594 -10.49 -10.31 16.63
C VAL A 594 -11.10 -9.07 15.96
N ILE A 595 -11.39 -8.03 16.73
CA ILE A 595 -11.94 -6.75 16.23
C ILE A 595 -10.97 -6.07 15.25
N GLU A 596 -9.66 -6.17 15.46
CA GLU A 596 -8.67 -5.57 14.57
C GLU A 596 -8.54 -6.29 13.22
N ASN A 597 -8.80 -7.60 13.20
CA ASN A 597 -8.51 -8.43 12.03
C ASN A 597 -9.76 -8.83 11.22
N LEU A 598 -10.95 -8.81 11.82
CA LEU A 598 -12.22 -9.15 11.16
C LEU A 598 -13.24 -8.01 11.27
N ASP A 599 -14.11 -7.90 10.26
CA ASP A 599 -15.29 -7.05 10.37
C ASP A 599 -16.33 -7.71 11.27
N VAL A 600 -16.27 -7.39 12.57
CA VAL A 600 -17.12 -8.02 13.57
C VAL A 600 -18.60 -7.84 13.28
N ARG A 601 -19.05 -6.74 12.66
CA ARG A 601 -20.48 -6.48 12.35
C ARG A 601 -21.12 -7.58 11.50
N ARG A 602 -20.32 -8.28 10.70
CA ARG A 602 -20.76 -9.38 9.82
C ARG A 602 -20.72 -10.76 10.47
N LEU A 603 -20.21 -10.89 11.70
CA LEU A 603 -20.13 -12.15 12.44
C LEU A 603 -21.44 -12.54 13.16
N SER A 604 -22.43 -11.65 13.26
CA SER A 604 -23.59 -11.75 14.19
C SER A 604 -24.52 -12.93 13.93
N ASN A 605 -24.38 -13.56 12.78
CA ASN A 605 -25.18 -14.71 12.36
C ASN A 605 -24.31 -15.94 12.04
N SER A 606 -23.04 -15.92 12.43
CA SER A 606 -22.10 -17.02 12.20
C SER A 606 -21.95 -17.79 13.52
N ASN A 607 -22.34 -19.07 13.55
CA ASN A 607 -22.10 -19.98 14.69
C ASN A 607 -20.60 -20.33 14.78
N LEU A 608 -19.75 -19.31 14.79
CA LEU A 608 -18.31 -19.44 14.86
C LEU A 608 -17.88 -19.33 16.32
N SER A 609 -16.89 -20.14 16.67
CA SER A 609 -16.21 -20.05 17.95
C SER A 609 -14.74 -19.70 17.69
N PHE A 610 -14.16 -18.91 18.58
CA PHE A 610 -12.79 -18.46 18.54
C PHE A 610 -12.04 -18.97 19.77
N THR A 611 -10.87 -19.59 19.63
CA THR A 611 -10.08 -20.07 20.79
C THR A 611 -8.69 -19.45 20.84
N ASN A 612 -8.22 -19.24 22.07
CA ASN A 612 -6.79 -19.16 22.39
C ASN A 612 -6.36 -20.48 23.09
N CYS A 613 -5.17 -20.55 23.68
CA CYS A 613 -4.68 -21.76 24.34
C CYS A 613 -5.47 -22.17 25.60
N SER A 614 -6.33 -21.30 26.15
CA SER A 614 -7.04 -21.50 27.44
C SER A 614 -8.57 -21.38 27.36
N ASP A 615 -9.11 -20.64 26.40
CA ASP A 615 -10.49 -20.18 26.37
C ASP A 615 -11.09 -20.32 24.96
N LEU A 616 -12.36 -20.72 24.91
CA LEU A 616 -13.20 -20.69 23.71
C LEU A 616 -14.29 -19.62 23.88
N ILE A 617 -14.27 -18.61 23.02
CA ILE A 617 -15.22 -17.50 22.98
C ILE A 617 -16.14 -17.67 21.78
N HIS A 618 -17.45 -17.51 21.96
CA HIS A 618 -18.41 -17.58 20.86
C HIS A 618 -18.61 -16.20 20.24
N THR A 619 -19.05 -16.14 18.98
CA THR A 619 -19.36 -14.87 18.30
C THR A 619 -20.27 -13.96 19.13
N GLU A 620 -21.28 -14.53 19.80
CA GLU A 620 -22.21 -13.80 20.67
C GLU A 620 -21.49 -13.05 21.80
N ASP A 621 -20.47 -13.65 22.41
CA ASP A 621 -19.66 -13.02 23.48
C ASP A 621 -18.82 -11.85 22.94
N ILE A 622 -18.34 -11.95 21.70
CA ILE A 622 -17.60 -10.88 21.01
C ILE A 622 -18.53 -9.69 20.75
N PHE A 623 -19.77 -9.93 20.33
CA PHE A 623 -20.77 -8.87 20.14
C PHE A 623 -21.19 -8.21 21.43
N ASN A 624 -21.36 -8.99 22.49
CA ASN A 624 -21.70 -8.46 23.81
C ASN A 624 -20.59 -7.57 24.39
N GLY A 625 -19.33 -7.72 23.91
CA GLY A 625 -18.21 -6.85 24.25
C GLY A 625 -18.14 -5.51 23.50
N VAL A 626 -19.06 -5.25 22.56
CA VAL A 626 -19.09 -4.00 21.77
C VAL A 626 -20.24 -3.09 22.24
N ASP A 627 -19.94 -1.93 22.82
CA ASP A 627 -20.96 -0.98 23.33
C ASP A 627 -21.82 -0.38 22.21
N SER A 628 -21.22 -0.10 21.05
CA SER A 628 -21.93 0.41 19.88
C SER A 628 -21.21 0.09 18.57
N LEU A 629 -21.98 -0.23 17.51
CA LEU A 629 -21.43 -0.59 16.20
C LEU A 629 -20.86 0.62 15.41
N PHE A 630 -21.14 1.85 15.87
CA PHE A 630 -20.76 3.10 15.22
C PHE A 630 -20.39 4.16 16.26
N SER A 631 -19.36 4.95 15.97
CA SER A 631 -19.03 6.14 16.77
C SER A 631 -20.12 7.20 16.70
N ALA A 632 -20.23 8.05 17.72
CA ALA A 632 -21.20 9.16 17.69
C ALA A 632 -21.00 10.08 16.47
N SER A 633 -19.73 10.33 16.09
CA SER A 633 -19.36 11.08 14.90
C SER A 633 -19.85 10.40 13.62
N ASP A 634 -19.62 9.10 13.48
CA ASP A 634 -20.01 8.36 12.28
C ASP A 634 -21.53 8.13 12.19
N LYS A 635 -22.22 7.97 13.33
CA LYS A 635 -23.69 7.98 13.36
C LYS A 635 -24.22 9.29 12.78
N ASN A 636 -23.63 10.43 13.15
CA ASN A 636 -24.01 11.73 12.60
C ASN A 636 -23.72 11.81 11.09
N LYS A 637 -22.54 11.35 10.63
CA LYS A 637 -22.22 11.29 9.19
C LYS A 637 -23.25 10.46 8.41
N ILE A 638 -23.66 9.29 8.92
CA ILE A 638 -24.65 8.43 8.27
C ILE A 638 -26.04 9.10 8.27
N LYS A 639 -26.41 9.76 9.37
CA LYS A 639 -27.66 10.55 9.44
C LYS A 639 -27.66 11.66 8.39
N ASP A 640 -26.58 12.42 8.29
CA ASP A 640 -26.43 13.50 7.31
C ASP A 640 -26.51 12.96 5.87
N LEU A 641 -25.91 11.80 5.60
CA LEU A 641 -26.03 11.10 4.32
C LEU A 641 -27.49 10.74 4.01
N ILE A 642 -28.21 10.12 4.95
CA ILE A 642 -29.63 9.75 4.78
C ILE A 642 -30.48 10.99 4.51
N VAL A 643 -30.27 12.08 5.26
CA VAL A 643 -30.98 13.35 5.04
C VAL A 643 -30.67 13.93 3.65
N SER A 644 -29.40 13.91 3.23
CA SER A 644 -28.98 14.35 1.89
C SER A 644 -29.65 13.54 0.77
N LEU A 645 -29.68 12.20 0.91
CA LEU A 645 -30.31 11.31 -0.05
C LEU A 645 -31.82 11.56 -0.14
N ARG A 646 -32.49 11.78 1.00
CA ARG A 646 -33.93 12.10 1.07
C ARG A 646 -34.25 13.42 0.35
N LYS A 647 -33.41 14.43 0.50
CA LYS A 647 -33.59 15.73 -0.20
C LYS A 647 -33.46 15.60 -1.71
N LYS A 648 -32.56 14.74 -2.19
CA LYS A 648 -32.27 14.57 -3.63
C LYS A 648 -33.27 13.67 -4.37
N ASN A 649 -33.95 12.75 -3.68
CA ASN A 649 -34.74 11.69 -4.33
C ASN A 649 -36.15 11.60 -3.73
N LYS A 650 -37.18 11.84 -4.55
CA LYS A 650 -38.58 11.59 -4.16
C LYS A 650 -38.83 10.08 -4.07
N ASN A 651 -39.67 9.64 -3.13
CA ASN A 651 -40.01 8.22 -2.89
C ASN A 651 -38.81 7.29 -2.62
N LEU A 652 -37.73 7.82 -2.03
CA LEU A 652 -36.55 7.04 -1.69
C LEU A 652 -36.86 5.86 -0.77
N LYS A 653 -36.33 4.68 -1.12
CA LYS A 653 -36.26 3.50 -0.26
C LYS A 653 -34.82 3.06 -0.03
N ILE A 654 -34.50 2.69 1.21
CA ILE A 654 -33.16 2.29 1.63
C ILE A 654 -33.17 0.80 1.97
N ILE A 655 -32.22 0.07 1.38
CA ILE A 655 -31.93 -1.32 1.67
C ILE A 655 -30.56 -1.35 2.33
N ALA A 656 -30.44 -2.02 3.48
CA ALA A 656 -29.18 -2.10 4.19
C ALA A 656 -29.06 -3.44 4.93
N PRO A 657 -27.84 -3.89 5.24
CA PRO A 657 -27.61 -4.99 6.17
C PRO A 657 -28.35 -4.78 7.49
N LYS A 658 -28.73 -5.90 8.13
CA LYS A 658 -29.50 -5.92 9.38
C LYS A 658 -28.92 -4.97 10.44
N PHE A 659 -27.61 -4.98 10.64
CA PHE A 659 -26.94 -4.14 11.65
C PHE A 659 -27.01 -2.63 11.37
N ILE A 660 -27.03 -2.19 10.10
CA ILE A 660 -27.25 -0.77 9.76
C ILE A 660 -28.73 -0.44 9.93
N ARG A 661 -29.61 -1.30 9.42
CA ARG A 661 -31.04 -1.09 9.49
C ARG A 661 -31.50 -0.97 10.94
N ASP A 662 -31.14 -1.89 11.81
CA ASP A 662 -31.63 -1.93 13.19
C ASP A 662 -31.20 -0.69 14.00
N GLU A 663 -30.04 -0.10 13.68
CA GLU A 663 -29.55 1.15 14.27
C GLU A 663 -30.37 2.38 13.83
N PHE A 664 -30.68 2.50 12.53
CA PHE A 664 -31.26 3.73 11.97
C PHE A 664 -32.76 3.65 11.67
N ILE A 665 -33.38 2.46 11.73
CA ILE A 665 -34.79 2.27 11.38
C ILE A 665 -35.75 2.97 12.33
N LYS A 666 -35.35 3.21 13.60
CA LYS A 666 -36.17 3.94 14.56
C LYS A 666 -36.40 5.39 14.12
N ASP A 667 -35.34 6.04 13.62
CA ASP A 667 -35.37 7.44 13.18
C ASP A 667 -35.92 7.60 11.75
N TYR A 668 -35.80 6.57 10.91
CA TYR A 668 -36.08 6.63 9.45
C TYR A 668 -36.96 5.48 8.93
N SER A 669 -37.95 5.06 9.72
CA SER A 669 -38.76 3.86 9.43
C SER A 669 -39.53 3.90 8.11
N ASP A 670 -39.81 5.09 7.57
CA ASP A 670 -40.48 5.35 6.30
C ASP A 670 -39.58 5.08 5.07
N LEU A 671 -38.26 5.16 5.26
CA LEU A 671 -37.25 4.96 4.22
C LEU A 671 -36.75 3.52 4.15
N PHE A 672 -36.48 2.89 5.30
CA PHE A 672 -35.85 1.56 5.34
C PHE A 672 -36.81 0.42 5.03
N ILE A 673 -36.36 -0.53 4.20
CA ILE A 673 -37.13 -1.75 3.91
C ILE A 673 -36.98 -2.78 5.03
N LYS A 674 -38.12 -3.12 5.66
CA LYS A 674 -38.25 -4.12 6.74
C LYS A 674 -38.35 -5.56 6.22
N LEU A 675 -37.42 -5.95 5.35
CA LEU A 675 -37.40 -7.28 4.78
C LEU A 675 -36.01 -7.91 4.99
N GLU A 676 -35.96 -9.13 5.50
CA GLU A 676 -34.72 -9.90 5.50
C GLU A 676 -34.46 -10.42 4.09
N LEU A 677 -33.35 -10.02 3.49
CA LEU A 677 -33.04 -10.27 2.08
C LEU A 677 -31.96 -11.33 1.96
N ASP A 678 -32.26 -12.34 1.14
CA ASP A 678 -31.27 -13.32 0.70
C ASP A 678 -30.82 -12.96 -0.71
N ILE A 679 -29.62 -12.44 -0.84
CA ILE A 679 -29.11 -11.86 -2.09
C ILE A 679 -28.93 -12.95 -3.16
N LEU A 680 -28.66 -14.20 -2.76
CA LEU A 680 -28.57 -15.32 -3.69
C LEU A 680 -29.90 -15.66 -4.36
N LEU A 681 -31.04 -15.40 -3.71
CA LEU A 681 -32.34 -15.59 -4.34
C LEU A 681 -32.55 -14.63 -5.50
N GLY A 682 -32.08 -13.39 -5.38
CA GLY A 682 -32.20 -12.39 -6.45
C GLY A 682 -31.24 -12.67 -7.59
N GLU A 683 -30.03 -13.14 -7.29
CA GLU A 683 -29.11 -13.67 -8.29
C GLU A 683 -29.77 -14.78 -9.12
N ASN A 684 -30.35 -15.78 -8.44
CA ASN A 684 -30.99 -16.89 -9.14
C ASN A 684 -32.23 -16.44 -9.92
N TYR A 685 -33.06 -15.57 -9.34
CA TYR A 685 -34.25 -15.04 -10.00
C TYR A 685 -33.90 -14.24 -11.27
N LEU A 686 -32.84 -13.44 -11.23
CA LEU A 686 -32.30 -12.77 -12.42
C LEU A 686 -31.88 -13.79 -13.49
N TYR A 687 -31.16 -14.85 -13.11
CA TYR A 687 -30.74 -15.90 -14.04
C TYR A 687 -31.94 -16.61 -14.69
N GLU A 688 -32.97 -16.96 -13.91
CA GLU A 688 -34.20 -17.58 -14.43
C GLU A 688 -34.92 -16.67 -15.44
N CYS A 689 -35.02 -15.37 -15.15
CA CYS A 689 -35.57 -14.39 -16.08
C CYS A 689 -34.76 -14.31 -17.37
N GLN A 690 -33.43 -14.31 -17.27
CA GLN A 690 -32.53 -14.31 -18.43
C GLN A 690 -32.71 -15.58 -19.28
N GLU A 691 -32.82 -16.76 -18.68
CA GLU A 691 -33.04 -18.01 -19.41
C GLU A 691 -34.41 -18.05 -20.10
N LYS A 692 -35.46 -17.53 -19.45
CA LYS A 692 -36.79 -17.37 -20.09
C LYS A 692 -36.69 -16.46 -21.31
N LEU A 693 -36.05 -15.29 -21.17
CA LEU A 693 -35.88 -14.35 -22.29
C LEU A 693 -35.01 -14.93 -23.42
N LYS A 694 -33.93 -15.64 -23.11
CA LYS A 694 -33.05 -16.28 -24.11
C LYS A 694 -33.80 -17.23 -25.05
N LYS A 695 -34.85 -17.90 -24.55
CA LYS A 695 -35.69 -18.82 -25.33
C LYS A 695 -36.63 -18.08 -26.30
N ILE A 696 -36.94 -16.82 -26.01
CA ILE A 696 -37.84 -15.99 -26.81
C ILE A 696 -37.03 -15.17 -27.81
N ASP A 697 -36.16 -14.30 -27.31
CA ASP A 697 -35.22 -13.51 -28.09
C ASP A 697 -34.00 -13.18 -27.22
N ARG A 698 -32.82 -13.60 -27.70
CA ARG A 698 -31.54 -13.35 -27.03
C ARG A 698 -31.23 -11.86 -26.87
N SER A 699 -31.79 -10.99 -27.72
CA SER A 699 -31.58 -9.54 -27.63
C SER A 699 -32.18 -8.94 -26.35
N LEU A 700 -33.30 -9.50 -25.86
CA LEU A 700 -34.05 -8.98 -24.71
C LEU A 700 -33.39 -9.25 -23.36
N VAL A 701 -32.52 -10.25 -23.28
CA VAL A 701 -31.84 -10.69 -22.05
C VAL A 701 -31.09 -9.55 -21.37
N HIS A 702 -30.52 -8.66 -22.19
CA HIS A 702 -29.70 -7.57 -21.71
C HIS A 702 -30.52 -6.34 -21.27
N LYS A 703 -31.84 -6.31 -21.53
CA LYS A 703 -32.72 -5.21 -21.12
C LYS A 703 -33.10 -5.22 -19.65
N LEU A 704 -32.84 -6.32 -18.93
CA LEU A 704 -33.25 -6.46 -17.51
C LEU A 704 -32.63 -5.39 -16.60
N TRP A 705 -31.44 -4.91 -16.93
CA TRP A 705 -30.83 -3.77 -16.26
C TRP A 705 -29.77 -3.09 -17.13
N GLN A 706 -29.45 -1.83 -16.79
CA GLN A 706 -28.43 -0.99 -17.43
C GLN A 706 -27.50 -0.40 -16.36
N ASP A 707 -26.25 -0.13 -16.72
CA ASP A 707 -25.22 0.39 -15.81
C ASP A 707 -24.75 1.76 -16.29
N HIS A 708 -24.73 2.75 -15.41
CA HIS A 708 -24.05 4.01 -15.64
C HIS A 708 -22.57 3.83 -15.32
N LEU A 709 -21.72 4.03 -16.32
CA LEU A 709 -20.28 4.03 -16.11
C LEU A 709 -19.89 5.19 -15.19
N PRO A 710 -18.93 5.00 -14.26
CA PRO A 710 -18.45 6.06 -13.40
C PRO A 710 -17.84 7.19 -14.22
N LYS A 711 -18.00 8.43 -13.74
CA LYS A 711 -17.26 9.58 -14.29
C LYS A 711 -15.77 9.27 -14.22
N MET A 712 -15.08 9.41 -15.33
CA MET A 712 -13.68 9.05 -15.43
C MET A 712 -12.93 10.14 -16.16
N SER A 713 -11.79 10.54 -15.62
CA SER A 713 -10.89 11.51 -16.24
C SER A 713 -9.44 11.11 -16.10
N ILE A 714 -8.60 11.61 -17.00
CA ILE A 714 -7.15 11.56 -16.85
C ILE A 714 -6.63 12.97 -16.64
N GLU A 715 -5.64 13.11 -15.78
CA GLU A 715 -4.93 14.38 -15.62
C GLU A 715 -3.84 14.50 -16.67
N VAL A 716 -3.88 15.59 -17.41
CA VAL A 716 -2.90 15.97 -18.41
C VAL A 716 -2.31 17.32 -18.05
N LEU A 717 -1.10 17.54 -18.52
CA LEU A 717 -0.48 18.84 -18.50
C LEU A 717 -0.77 19.53 -19.84
N ASP A 718 -1.47 20.65 -19.81
CA ASP A 718 -1.78 21.47 -20.98
C ASP A 718 -1.29 22.91 -20.72
N ASN A 719 -0.33 23.38 -21.51
CA ASN A 719 0.31 24.71 -21.38
C ASN A 719 0.76 25.07 -19.95
N GLY A 720 1.28 24.09 -19.20
CA GLY A 720 1.77 24.29 -17.83
C GLY A 720 0.70 24.25 -16.75
N VAL A 721 -0.56 23.97 -17.10
CA VAL A 721 -1.66 23.79 -16.15
C VAL A 721 -2.09 22.33 -16.17
N TYR A 722 -2.22 21.75 -14.98
CA TYR A 722 -2.81 20.42 -14.82
C TYR A 722 -4.32 20.50 -15.05
N LYS A 723 -4.81 19.75 -16.02
CA LYS A 723 -6.22 19.74 -16.41
C LYS A 723 -6.74 18.31 -16.43
N LYS A 724 -7.94 18.11 -15.91
CA LYS A 724 -8.65 16.83 -15.99
C LYS A 724 -9.40 16.76 -17.31
N ILE A 725 -9.01 15.81 -18.17
CA ILE A 725 -9.73 15.48 -19.40
C ILE A 725 -10.72 14.37 -19.11
N ASN A 726 -11.98 14.64 -19.37
CA ASN A 726 -13.05 13.70 -19.09
C ASN A 726 -13.14 12.64 -20.19
N LEU A 727 -12.86 11.39 -19.82
CA LEU A 727 -12.97 10.22 -20.68
C LEU A 727 -14.40 9.64 -20.66
N VAL A 728 -15.06 9.67 -19.50
CA VAL A 728 -16.45 9.21 -19.31
C VAL A 728 -17.19 10.26 -18.48
N LYS A 729 -18.35 10.73 -18.97
CA LYS A 729 -19.22 11.69 -18.26
C LYS A 729 -20.49 10.99 -17.77
N ASP A 730 -21.48 10.84 -18.64
CA ASP A 730 -22.78 10.22 -18.33
C ASP A 730 -23.10 9.14 -19.37
N LYS A 731 -22.29 8.08 -19.40
CA LYS A 731 -22.48 6.97 -20.34
C LYS A 731 -23.24 5.83 -19.68
N VAL A 732 -24.41 5.50 -20.23
CA VAL A 732 -25.16 4.29 -19.88
C VAL A 732 -24.78 3.16 -20.84
N ILE A 733 -24.57 1.97 -20.29
CA ILE A 733 -24.31 0.76 -21.05
C ILE A 733 -25.27 -0.36 -20.66
N THR A 734 -25.52 -1.22 -21.62
CA THR A 734 -26.22 -2.48 -21.39
C THR A 734 -25.17 -3.55 -21.07
N PRO A 735 -25.33 -4.36 -20.01
CA PRO A 735 -24.35 -5.35 -19.55
C PRO A 735 -24.33 -6.58 -20.49
N LYS A 736 -23.86 -6.37 -21.72
CA LYS A 736 -23.73 -7.39 -22.76
C LYS A 736 -22.27 -7.80 -22.87
N ARG A 737 -21.98 -9.03 -22.44
CA ARG A 737 -20.63 -9.58 -22.47
C ARG A 737 -20.09 -9.64 -23.90
N ASN A 738 -18.81 -9.29 -24.07
CA ASN A 738 -18.08 -9.27 -25.34
C ASN A 738 -18.67 -8.31 -26.40
N ALA A 739 -19.56 -7.39 -26.01
CA ALA A 739 -20.01 -6.31 -26.89
C ALA A 739 -19.28 -5.02 -26.52
N GLU A 740 -18.52 -4.49 -27.47
CA GLU A 740 -17.78 -3.24 -27.34
C GLU A 740 -18.72 -2.05 -27.60
N VAL A 741 -18.70 -1.06 -26.71
CA VAL A 741 -19.48 0.17 -26.80
C VAL A 741 -18.52 1.35 -26.91
N GLU A 742 -18.70 2.18 -27.93
CA GLU A 742 -17.90 3.40 -28.11
C GLU A 742 -18.35 4.51 -27.15
N ILE A 743 -17.35 5.22 -26.59
CA ILE A 743 -17.51 6.37 -25.72
C ILE A 743 -16.91 7.58 -26.45
N LEU A 744 -17.76 8.56 -26.74
CA LEU A 744 -17.38 9.77 -27.46
C LEU A 744 -16.55 10.68 -26.55
N ILE A 745 -15.38 11.08 -27.03
CA ILE A 745 -14.50 12.05 -26.37
C ILE A 745 -14.21 13.17 -27.38
N ASN A 746 -14.60 14.39 -27.03
CA ASN A 746 -14.41 15.57 -27.89
C ASN A 746 -13.14 16.37 -27.55
N GLU A 747 -12.43 15.96 -26.49
CA GLU A 747 -11.23 16.64 -26.00
C GLU A 747 -9.98 16.09 -26.71
N LYS A 748 -9.00 16.97 -26.94
CA LYS A 748 -7.71 16.63 -27.55
C LYS A 748 -6.58 16.84 -26.55
N ILE A 749 -5.47 16.11 -26.73
CA ILE A 749 -4.29 16.17 -25.88
C ILE A 749 -3.07 16.55 -26.69
N LEU A 750 -2.30 17.52 -26.19
CA LEU A 750 -1.02 17.92 -26.76
C LEU A 750 0.11 17.05 -26.20
N LEU A 751 0.78 16.27 -27.06
CA LEU A 751 1.93 15.44 -26.68
C LEU A 751 3.25 16.16 -26.97
N ALA A 752 4.11 16.27 -25.96
CA ALA A 752 5.42 16.93 -26.07
C ALA A 752 6.44 16.08 -26.86
N LYS A 753 7.35 16.74 -27.58
CA LYS A 753 8.35 16.06 -28.45
C LYS A 753 9.41 15.24 -27.69
N ASP A 754 9.92 15.75 -26.57
CA ASP A 754 11.14 15.20 -25.94
C ASP A 754 10.88 14.06 -24.93
N LYS A 755 9.68 13.47 -24.90
CA LYS A 755 9.34 12.39 -23.95
C LYS A 755 9.33 11.01 -24.62
N SER A 756 9.98 10.03 -23.99
CA SER A 756 10.00 8.63 -24.43
C SER A 756 8.74 7.83 -24.04
N TYR A 757 7.96 8.33 -23.10
CA TYR A 757 6.66 7.79 -22.69
C TYR A 757 5.84 8.85 -21.95
N PHE A 758 4.54 8.59 -21.79
CA PHE A 758 3.64 9.45 -21.01
C PHE A 758 2.87 8.62 -19.99
N ASN A 759 2.69 9.18 -18.80
CA ASN A 759 1.84 8.62 -17.75
C ASN A 759 0.80 9.68 -17.38
N PHE A 760 -0.47 9.29 -17.41
CA PHE A 760 -1.58 10.17 -17.07
C PHE A 760 -2.34 9.60 -15.87
N PRO A 761 -2.32 10.28 -14.70
CA PRO A 761 -3.06 9.82 -13.53
C PRO A 761 -4.55 9.64 -13.82
N LEU A 762 -5.12 8.53 -13.35
CA LEU A 762 -6.54 8.23 -13.48
C LEU A 762 -7.33 8.82 -12.30
N TYR A 763 -8.49 9.40 -12.60
CA TYR A 763 -9.48 9.86 -11.62
C TYR A 763 -10.85 9.23 -11.91
N LEU A 764 -11.52 8.77 -10.84
CA LEU A 764 -12.91 8.34 -10.86
C LEU A 764 -13.74 9.31 -10.00
N GLY A 765 -14.70 9.99 -10.63
CA GLY A 765 -15.32 11.18 -10.05
C GLY A 765 -14.26 12.23 -9.74
N GLU A 766 -14.19 12.66 -8.48
CA GLU A 766 -13.17 13.60 -8.00
C GLU A 766 -11.95 12.92 -7.35
N HIS A 767 -11.97 11.58 -7.22
CA HIS A 767 -10.95 10.84 -6.48
C HIS A 767 -9.85 10.29 -7.40
N ALA A 768 -8.59 10.48 -7.01
CA ALA A 768 -7.45 9.94 -7.73
C ALA A 768 -7.25 8.45 -7.43
N GLU A 769 -7.17 7.64 -8.47
CA GLU A 769 -6.98 6.19 -8.38
C GLU A 769 -5.48 5.82 -8.33
N ASP A 770 -5.21 4.59 -7.88
CA ASP A 770 -3.86 3.99 -7.84
C ASP A 770 -3.41 3.48 -9.23
N PHE A 771 -4.15 3.83 -10.28
CA PHE A 771 -3.86 3.51 -11.67
C PHE A 771 -3.53 4.77 -12.48
N GLU A 772 -2.84 4.57 -13.61
CA GLU A 772 -2.52 5.58 -14.60
C GLU A 772 -2.63 5.01 -16.02
N ALA A 773 -2.93 5.89 -16.97
CA ALA A 773 -2.83 5.59 -18.39
C ALA A 773 -1.38 5.78 -18.84
N THR A 774 -0.70 4.69 -19.15
CA THR A 774 0.66 4.70 -19.69
C THR A 774 0.61 4.61 -21.22
N LEU A 775 1.27 5.56 -21.88
CA LEU A 775 1.44 5.59 -23.33
C LEU A 775 2.91 5.32 -23.65
N LYS A 776 3.20 4.16 -24.24
CA LYS A 776 4.52 3.76 -24.73
C LYS A 776 4.40 3.33 -26.19
N SER A 777 5.33 3.76 -27.03
CA SER A 777 5.32 3.48 -28.46
C SER A 777 6.72 3.62 -29.03
N SER A 778 7.03 2.86 -30.08
CA SER A 778 8.24 3.06 -30.88
C SER A 778 8.27 4.42 -31.60
N ALA A 779 7.14 5.14 -31.63
CA ALA A 779 7.04 6.49 -32.15
C ALA A 779 7.63 7.58 -31.21
N PHE A 780 7.96 7.24 -29.97
CA PHE A 780 8.53 8.19 -29.01
C PHE A 780 10.07 8.11 -28.96
N PRO A 781 10.79 9.25 -28.78
CA PRO A 781 10.27 10.63 -28.70
C PRO A 781 9.68 11.13 -30.02
N LEU A 782 8.68 12.02 -29.95
CA LEU A 782 8.06 12.58 -31.16
C LEU A 782 9.00 13.60 -31.82
N LEU A 783 8.95 13.72 -33.14
CA LEU A 783 9.77 14.69 -33.89
C LEU A 783 9.37 16.14 -33.61
N GLN A 784 8.07 16.37 -33.42
CA GLN A 784 7.48 17.66 -33.08
C GLN A 784 6.34 17.46 -32.09
N GLN A 785 5.95 18.53 -31.42
CA GLN A 785 4.77 18.54 -30.56
C GLN A 785 3.53 18.34 -31.42
N GLU A 786 2.62 17.46 -31.01
CA GLU A 786 1.51 16.97 -31.86
C GLU A 786 0.20 16.94 -31.05
N GLU A 787 -0.91 17.36 -31.66
CA GLU A 787 -2.24 17.31 -31.03
C GLU A 787 -2.94 15.98 -31.37
N CYS A 788 -3.23 15.17 -30.34
CA CYS A 788 -3.86 13.87 -30.48
C CYS A 788 -5.35 13.91 -30.10
N SER A 789 -6.20 13.29 -30.90
CA SER A 789 -7.61 13.04 -30.55
C SER A 789 -7.72 11.74 -29.73
N LEU A 790 -8.77 11.61 -28.92
CA LEU A 790 -8.97 10.42 -28.07
C LEU A 790 -10.13 9.58 -28.56
N ARG A 791 -9.92 8.26 -28.57
CA ARG A 791 -10.97 7.28 -28.86
C ARG A 791 -11.05 6.25 -27.74
N MET A 792 -12.23 6.07 -27.19
CA MET A 792 -12.45 5.17 -26.06
C MET A 792 -13.58 4.20 -26.31
N SER A 793 -13.40 2.97 -25.87
CA SER A 793 -14.44 1.95 -25.86
C SER A 793 -14.48 1.19 -24.53
N TYR A 794 -15.66 0.61 -24.26
CA TYR A 794 -15.93 -0.19 -23.08
C TYR A 794 -16.51 -1.55 -23.45
N THR A 795 -16.01 -2.63 -22.85
CA THR A 795 -16.55 -3.98 -23.02
C THR A 795 -16.92 -4.58 -21.67
N TYR A 796 -18.21 -4.79 -21.42
CA TYR A 796 -18.71 -5.32 -20.15
C TYR A 796 -18.18 -6.74 -19.87
N GLY A 797 -17.62 -6.94 -18.68
CA GLY A 797 -17.14 -8.25 -18.20
C GLY A 797 -15.81 -8.72 -18.82
N ALA A 798 -15.14 -7.90 -19.62
CA ALA A 798 -13.79 -8.19 -20.10
C ALA A 798 -12.75 -8.10 -18.96
N GLU A 799 -11.57 -8.71 -19.16
CA GLU A 799 -10.45 -8.58 -18.21
C GLU A 799 -9.96 -7.13 -18.09
N GLN A 800 -9.91 -6.40 -19.22
CA GLN A 800 -9.66 -4.97 -19.29
C GLN A 800 -10.84 -4.30 -20.01
N PRO A 801 -11.86 -3.81 -19.26
CA PRO A 801 -13.08 -3.28 -19.85
C PRO A 801 -12.86 -2.02 -20.69
N TYR A 802 -11.95 -1.14 -20.26
CA TYR A 802 -11.70 0.14 -20.90
C TYR A 802 -10.52 0.07 -21.88
N LYS A 803 -10.75 0.47 -23.13
CA LYS A 803 -9.71 0.59 -24.15
C LYS A 803 -9.63 2.04 -24.63
N LEU A 804 -8.50 2.68 -24.38
CA LEU A 804 -8.22 4.06 -24.76
C LEU A 804 -7.12 4.12 -25.83
N LEU A 805 -7.36 4.89 -26.88
CA LEU A 805 -6.45 5.10 -28.00
C LEU A 805 -6.23 6.60 -28.20
N PHE A 806 -4.97 7.00 -28.39
CA PHE A 806 -4.57 8.32 -28.84
C PHE A 806 -4.41 8.27 -30.36
N ILE A 807 -5.20 9.05 -31.07
CA ILE A 807 -5.19 9.15 -32.53
C ILE A 807 -4.35 10.36 -32.91
N ARG A 808 -3.22 10.08 -33.55
CA ARG A 808 -2.25 11.06 -34.07
C ARG A 808 -2.80 11.80 -35.30
N GLU A 809 -2.19 12.93 -35.64
CA GLU A 809 -2.54 13.74 -36.83
C GLU A 809 -2.37 12.95 -38.13
N ASN A 810 -1.38 12.05 -38.17
CA ASN A 810 -1.15 11.14 -39.30
C ASN A 810 -2.12 9.94 -39.34
N GLY A 811 -3.10 9.87 -38.42
CA GLY A 811 -4.08 8.79 -38.31
C GLY A 811 -3.60 7.55 -37.56
N ALA A 812 -2.34 7.47 -37.14
CA ALA A 812 -1.84 6.32 -36.39
C ALA A 812 -2.41 6.31 -34.95
N SER A 813 -2.85 5.13 -34.49
CA SER A 813 -3.38 4.96 -33.14
C SER A 813 -2.30 4.46 -32.18
N LEU A 814 -2.13 5.15 -31.05
CA LEU A 814 -1.30 4.73 -29.93
C LEU A 814 -2.19 4.16 -28.83
N ARG A 815 -1.96 2.89 -28.46
CA ARG A 815 -2.76 2.22 -27.44
C ARG A 815 -2.26 2.54 -26.04
N VAL A 816 -3.18 2.89 -25.15
CA VAL A 816 -2.90 3.06 -23.73
C VAL A 816 -2.86 1.71 -23.02
N GLU A 817 -1.90 1.56 -22.13
CA GLU A 817 -1.85 0.50 -21.13
C GLU A 817 -2.27 1.08 -19.77
N TRP A 818 -3.33 0.55 -19.17
CA TRP A 818 -3.69 0.89 -17.80
C TRP A 818 -2.73 0.18 -16.85
N LYS A 819 -1.88 0.94 -16.16
CA LYS A 819 -0.92 0.40 -15.21
C LYS A 819 -1.18 0.92 -13.82
N GLN A 820 -0.90 0.09 -12.82
CA GLN A 820 -0.84 0.56 -11.45
C GLN A 820 0.37 1.50 -11.32
N LYS A 821 0.22 2.56 -10.54
CA LYS A 821 1.35 3.40 -10.15
C LYS A 821 2.32 2.57 -9.32
N GLU A 822 3.52 2.35 -9.86
CA GLU A 822 4.59 1.65 -9.14
C GLU A 822 4.92 2.42 -7.85
N GLU A 823 5.19 1.66 -6.78
CA GLU A 823 5.67 2.25 -5.55
C GLU A 823 7.12 2.64 -5.76
N LYS A 824 7.39 3.95 -5.77
CA LYS A 824 8.78 4.41 -5.77
C LYS A 824 9.36 4.13 -4.40
N GLU A 825 10.23 3.12 -4.31
CA GLU A 825 10.95 2.77 -3.07
C GLU A 825 11.68 3.99 -2.48
N ASN A 826 12.16 4.88 -3.35
CA ASN A 826 12.83 6.12 -3.02
C ASN A 826 11.99 7.33 -3.44
N ILE A 827 11.13 7.79 -2.54
CA ILE A 827 10.42 9.06 -2.69
C ILE A 827 11.40 10.19 -2.38
N PRO A 828 11.48 11.26 -3.20
CA PRO A 828 12.39 12.38 -2.99
C PRO A 828 12.19 13.05 -1.62
N ILE A 829 13.28 13.41 -0.98
CA ILE A 829 13.30 14.12 0.31
C ILE A 829 13.81 15.54 0.05
N PRO A 830 13.09 16.59 0.46
CA PRO A 830 13.60 17.96 0.32
C PRO A 830 14.93 18.14 1.03
N SER A 831 15.91 18.71 0.33
CA SER A 831 17.19 19.06 0.95
C SER A 831 17.02 20.24 1.90
N TYR A 832 17.90 20.36 2.89
CA TYR A 832 17.99 21.55 3.73
C TYR A 832 19.07 22.50 3.18
N PRO A 833 18.90 23.84 3.28
CA PRO A 833 19.93 24.78 2.86
C PRO A 833 21.28 24.51 3.52
N LYS A 834 22.35 24.55 2.73
CA LYS A 834 23.72 24.29 3.21
C LYS A 834 24.08 25.23 4.38
N LYS A 835 24.56 24.67 5.50
CA LYS A 835 25.15 25.45 6.59
C LYS A 835 26.44 26.10 6.12
N LEU A 836 26.49 27.44 6.14
CA LEU A 836 27.67 28.20 5.74
C LEU A 836 28.75 28.18 6.84
N SER A 837 30.02 28.04 6.46
CA SER A 837 31.15 28.25 7.36
C SER A 837 31.39 29.75 7.61
N TRP A 838 32.20 30.09 8.61
CA TRP A 838 32.61 31.48 8.85
C TRP A 838 33.36 32.08 7.65
N ASP A 839 34.26 31.31 7.02
CA ASP A 839 34.95 31.73 5.80
C ASP A 839 33.99 31.98 4.64
N GLU A 840 32.95 31.16 4.50
CA GLU A 840 31.90 31.36 3.48
C GLU A 840 31.05 32.60 3.76
N LEU A 841 30.84 32.99 5.03
CA LEU A 841 30.14 34.23 5.40
C LEU A 841 30.98 35.49 5.14
N LEU A 842 32.30 35.42 5.35
CA LEU A 842 33.24 36.51 5.05
C LEU A 842 33.45 36.69 3.53
N ASN A 843 33.33 35.60 2.78
CA ASN A 843 33.50 35.58 1.32
C ASN A 843 32.18 35.32 0.58
N PHE A 844 31.05 35.68 1.19
CA PHE A 844 29.72 35.36 0.68
C PHE A 844 29.51 35.98 -0.70
N LYS A 845 28.96 35.21 -1.63
CA LYS A 845 28.62 35.70 -2.97
C LYS A 845 27.11 35.89 -3.04
N ASN A 846 26.70 37.13 -3.26
CA ASN A 846 25.28 37.44 -3.44
C ASN A 846 24.77 36.93 -4.79
N ARG A 847 23.47 37.13 -5.08
CA ARG A 847 22.83 36.69 -6.33
C ARG A 847 23.48 37.26 -7.61
N GLU A 848 24.10 38.43 -7.54
CA GLU A 848 24.86 39.05 -8.63
C GLU A 848 26.29 38.53 -8.73
N ASN A 849 26.62 37.48 -7.97
CA ASN A 849 27.95 36.88 -7.85
C ASN A 849 29.01 37.85 -7.30
N LYS A 850 28.57 38.93 -6.62
CA LYS A 850 29.46 39.90 -5.97
C LYS A 850 29.82 39.43 -4.58
N LYS A 851 31.11 39.49 -4.27
CA LYS A 851 31.66 39.17 -2.95
C LYS A 851 31.22 40.21 -1.92
N GLN A 852 30.71 39.75 -0.78
CA GLN A 852 30.29 40.54 0.36
C GLN A 852 30.80 39.90 1.65
N ASN A 853 31.18 40.73 2.63
CA ASN A 853 31.47 40.29 3.98
C ASN A 853 30.21 40.50 4.84
N LEU A 854 29.44 39.43 5.05
CA LEU A 854 28.17 39.54 5.79
C LEU A 854 28.38 39.96 7.24
N ILE A 855 29.50 39.58 7.85
CA ILE A 855 29.80 39.88 9.26
C ILE A 855 30.10 41.36 9.45
N GLU A 856 31.01 41.92 8.64
CA GLU A 856 31.30 43.37 8.68
C GLU A 856 30.06 44.21 8.38
N ASP A 857 29.25 43.77 7.42
CA ASP A 857 28.02 44.47 7.09
C ASP A 857 26.99 44.42 8.21
N TYR A 858 26.90 43.30 8.93
CA TYR A 858 26.03 43.21 10.09
C TYR A 858 26.53 44.08 11.26
N ILE A 859 27.85 44.16 11.48
CA ILE A 859 28.44 45.09 12.47
C ILE A 859 28.07 46.55 12.14
N LYS A 860 28.01 46.94 10.85
CA LYS A 860 27.52 48.26 10.44
C LYS A 860 26.05 48.46 10.81
N VAL A 861 25.21 47.44 10.62
CA VAL A 861 23.78 47.49 11.03
C VAL A 861 23.67 47.69 12.55
N LEU A 862 24.43 46.95 13.36
CA LEU A 862 24.44 47.14 14.81
C LEU A 862 24.92 48.54 15.20
N SER A 863 25.94 49.06 14.52
CA SER A 863 26.44 50.42 14.74
C SER A 863 25.39 51.50 14.43
N GLU A 864 24.57 51.29 13.40
CA GLU A 864 23.44 52.17 13.08
C GLU A 864 22.35 52.14 14.16
N VAL A 865 22.10 50.96 14.76
CA VAL A 865 21.18 50.82 15.90
C VAL A 865 21.72 51.54 17.13
N ILE A 866 23.00 51.36 17.45
CA ILE A 866 23.67 52.01 18.59
C ILE A 866 23.64 53.54 18.45
N GLY A 867 23.86 54.07 17.23
CA GLY A 867 23.79 55.51 16.99
C GLY A 867 22.38 56.10 16.99
N PHE A 868 21.32 55.27 17.02
CA PHE A 868 19.98 55.70 16.65
C PHE A 868 19.41 56.77 17.58
N ASN A 869 19.65 56.63 18.89
CA ASN A 869 19.17 57.59 19.89
C ASN A 869 19.93 58.92 19.82
N SER A 870 21.21 58.91 19.44
CA SER A 870 21.95 60.14 19.13
C SER A 870 21.29 60.91 17.97
N TYR A 871 20.87 60.20 16.91
CA TYR A 871 20.16 60.81 15.78
C TYR A 871 18.75 61.30 16.18
N LEU A 872 18.10 60.61 17.12
CA LEU A 872 16.79 60.99 17.65
C LEU A 872 16.88 62.22 18.56
N ASN A 873 18.01 62.46 19.22
CA ASN A 873 18.20 63.62 20.11
C ASN A 873 18.98 64.77 19.45
N GLU A 874 19.33 64.65 18.16
CA GLU A 874 19.97 65.71 17.38
C GLU A 874 19.01 66.90 17.25
N ASN A 875 19.42 68.06 17.79
CA ASN A 875 18.68 69.32 17.76
C ASN A 875 19.46 70.37 16.97
N VAL A 876 18.76 71.22 16.22
CA VAL A 876 19.37 72.33 15.50
C VAL A 876 19.69 73.45 16.47
N ILE A 877 20.99 73.71 16.69
CA ILE A 877 21.45 74.81 17.56
C ILE A 877 21.43 76.10 16.74
N ARG A 878 20.69 77.10 17.23
CA ARG A 878 20.66 78.43 16.64
C ARG A 878 21.50 79.38 17.47
N SER A 879 22.34 80.16 16.80
CA SER A 879 23.16 81.18 17.44
C SER A 879 22.46 82.53 17.37
N ARG A 880 22.50 83.30 18.45
CA ARG A 880 22.10 84.70 18.46
C ARG A 880 23.22 85.54 17.83
N GLY A 881 22.85 86.46 16.96
CA GLY A 881 23.78 87.38 16.30
C GLY A 881 23.22 88.79 16.25
N VAL A 882 24.12 89.77 16.16
CA VAL A 882 23.78 91.20 16.07
C VAL A 882 24.20 91.74 14.70
N VAL A 883 23.29 92.40 14.01
CA VAL A 883 23.54 92.99 12.69
C VAL A 883 24.56 94.13 12.82
N LEU A 884 25.69 94.04 12.11
CA LEU A 884 26.75 95.05 12.09
C LEU A 884 26.52 96.10 11.00
N TRP A 885 26.25 95.65 9.77
CA TRP A 885 25.99 96.53 8.63
C TRP A 885 25.32 95.76 7.49
N LYS A 886 24.60 96.47 6.61
CA LYS A 886 23.97 95.91 5.39
C LYS A 886 24.68 96.36 4.12
N ASN A 887 24.67 95.52 3.08
CA ASN A 887 25.30 95.85 1.81
C ASN A 887 24.42 96.81 0.99
N LYS A 888 24.75 98.11 1.03
CA LYS A 888 23.99 99.18 0.36
C LYS A 888 24.01 99.14 -1.18
N LYS A 889 24.88 98.34 -1.82
CA LYS A 889 24.96 98.26 -3.29
C LYS A 889 23.98 97.25 -3.88
N THR A 890 23.81 96.12 -3.23
CA THR A 890 23.02 94.98 -3.73
C THR A 890 21.76 94.73 -2.92
N ASN A 891 21.66 95.27 -1.69
CA ASN A 891 20.53 95.11 -0.77
C ASN A 891 20.09 93.65 -0.53
N ASP A 892 20.98 92.69 -0.73
CA ASP A 892 20.71 91.24 -0.70
C ASP A 892 21.44 90.51 0.45
N SER A 893 22.24 91.24 1.22
CA SER A 893 23.15 90.68 2.23
C SER A 893 23.45 91.65 3.37
N MET A 894 23.68 91.09 4.56
CA MET A 894 24.09 91.82 5.77
C MET A 894 25.21 91.08 6.51
N MET A 895 26.06 91.82 7.19
CA MET A 895 27.07 91.27 8.08
C MET A 895 26.50 91.17 9.49
N VAL A 896 26.58 89.99 10.09
CA VAL A 896 26.08 89.71 11.44
C VAL A 896 27.21 89.15 12.29
N ASN A 897 27.36 89.65 13.51
CA ASN A 897 28.29 89.10 14.49
C ASN A 897 27.57 88.09 15.38
N PHE A 898 27.92 86.81 15.25
CA PHE A 898 27.48 85.73 16.14
C PHE A 898 28.60 85.42 17.14
N GLU A 899 28.52 85.97 18.35
CA GLU A 899 29.43 85.67 19.49
C GLU A 899 30.92 85.54 19.08
N ASN A 900 31.45 86.58 18.41
CA ASN A 900 32.83 86.69 17.87
C ASN A 900 33.07 86.07 16.49
N LYS A 901 32.02 85.85 15.69
CA LYS A 901 32.11 85.39 14.30
C LYS A 901 31.34 86.34 13.39
N GLU A 902 32.03 87.05 12.51
CA GLU A 902 31.41 87.84 11.46
C GLU A 902 30.97 86.94 10.29
N VAL A 903 29.66 86.85 10.08
CA VAL A 903 29.04 85.98 9.08
C VAL A 903 28.20 86.81 8.13
N MET A 904 28.49 86.69 6.83
CA MET A 904 27.69 87.31 5.78
C MET A 904 26.39 86.51 5.58
N CYS A 905 25.27 87.15 5.90
CA CYS A 905 23.92 86.61 5.87
C CYS A 905 23.21 87.10 4.61
N PHE A 906 22.76 86.19 3.74
CA PHE A 906 22.09 86.52 2.48
C PHE A 906 20.58 86.45 2.63
N GLN A 907 19.82 87.34 1.96
CA GLN A 907 18.36 87.42 2.04
C GLN A 907 17.67 86.09 1.74
N ARG A 908 18.19 85.33 0.78
CA ARG A 908 17.68 83.99 0.41
C ARG A 908 17.72 82.94 1.54
N ASN A 909 18.48 83.20 2.60
CA ASN A 909 18.63 82.31 3.75
C ASN A 909 17.74 82.72 4.93
N PHE A 910 16.92 83.76 4.78
CA PHE A 910 15.93 84.13 5.79
C PHE A 910 14.73 83.19 5.73
N PHE A 911 14.24 82.86 6.91
CA PHE A 911 13.02 82.10 7.06
C PHE A 911 11.78 82.97 6.71
N GLU A 912 11.76 84.22 7.18
CA GLU A 912 10.70 85.19 6.91
C GLU A 912 11.00 86.07 5.69
N LYS A 913 9.96 86.44 4.92
CA LYS A 913 10.09 87.44 3.86
C LYS A 913 10.16 88.85 4.47
N MET A 914 11.37 89.35 4.65
CA MET A 914 11.62 90.71 5.17
C MET A 914 12.41 91.54 4.15
N ASP A 915 12.07 92.83 4.05
CA ASP A 915 12.87 93.79 3.28
C ASP A 915 14.10 94.20 4.10
N ILE A 916 15.30 93.91 3.57
CA ILE A 916 16.57 94.25 4.23
C ILE A 916 16.72 95.76 4.47
N ASN A 917 15.98 96.60 3.73
CA ASN A 917 15.97 98.04 3.97
C ASN A 917 15.46 98.42 5.35
N LEU A 918 14.56 97.62 5.94
CA LEU A 918 13.93 97.86 7.24
C LEU A 918 14.76 97.37 8.45
N ILE A 919 15.90 96.72 8.21
CA ILE A 919 16.79 96.20 9.25
C ILE A 919 17.88 97.23 9.54
N ASP A 920 18.10 97.56 10.81
CA ASP A 920 19.11 98.50 11.27
C ASP A 920 20.29 97.82 11.97
N SER A 921 21.41 98.55 12.04
CA SER A 921 22.58 98.09 12.80
C SER A 921 22.21 98.00 14.28
N GLY A 922 22.47 96.84 14.90
CA GLY A 922 22.09 96.54 16.27
C GLY A 922 20.92 95.57 16.42
N ASP A 923 20.19 95.27 15.34
CA ASP A 923 19.09 94.30 15.37
C ASP A 923 19.59 92.89 15.68
N GLU A 924 18.79 92.14 16.43
CA GLU A 924 19.07 90.77 16.83
C GLU A 924 18.49 89.77 15.82
N VAL A 925 19.31 88.80 15.43
CA VAL A 925 18.90 87.70 14.56
C VAL A 925 19.35 86.36 15.13
N TYR A 926 18.60 85.32 14.79
CA TYR A 926 18.87 83.94 15.19
C TYR A 926 19.00 83.09 13.93
N ALA A 927 20.08 82.31 13.84
CA ALA A 927 20.36 81.51 12.65
C ALA A 927 21.07 80.20 12.98
N GLU A 928 20.88 79.18 12.14
CA GLU A 928 21.72 77.99 12.16
C GLU A 928 23.06 78.29 11.48
N LEU A 929 24.17 78.12 12.20
CA LEU A 929 25.51 78.34 11.67
C LEU A 929 26.15 77.03 11.18
N LYS A 930 26.50 76.97 9.90
CA LYS A 930 27.24 75.85 9.30
C LYS A 930 28.64 76.28 8.87
N LYS A 931 29.67 75.55 9.31
CA LYS A 931 31.06 75.77 8.89
C LYS A 931 31.34 75.03 7.58
N LYS A 932 31.85 75.73 6.57
CA LYS A 932 32.29 75.16 5.28
C LYS A 932 33.55 75.88 4.79
N ASN A 933 34.63 75.14 4.55
CA ASN A 933 35.94 75.67 4.12
C ASN A 933 36.43 76.85 4.99
N ASP A 934 36.45 76.64 6.32
CA ASP A 934 36.82 77.64 7.34
C ASP A 934 36.01 78.94 7.40
N LYS A 935 34.92 79.04 6.65
CA LYS A 935 33.94 80.12 6.74
C LYS A 935 32.63 79.63 7.33
N TYR A 936 31.94 80.50 8.06
CA TYR A 936 30.60 80.23 8.57
C TYR A 936 29.55 80.75 7.59
N PHE A 937 28.45 80.02 7.48
CA PHE A 937 27.27 80.38 6.70
C PHE A 937 26.04 80.27 7.60
N ALA A 938 25.21 81.32 7.59
CA ALA A 938 23.96 81.36 8.33
C ALA A 938 22.80 80.89 7.44
N TYR A 939 21.98 79.99 7.97
CA TYR A 939 20.76 79.47 7.34
C TYR A 939 19.57 79.64 8.28
N ASP A 940 18.37 79.66 7.70
CA ASP A 940 17.12 79.77 8.43
C ASP A 940 17.15 80.95 9.42
N ILE A 941 17.52 82.13 8.90
CA ILE A 941 17.69 83.37 9.68
C ILE A 941 16.30 83.93 10.04
N THR A 942 16.08 84.25 11.32
CA THR A 942 14.85 84.90 11.83
C THR A 942 15.23 86.03 12.80
N PHE A 943 14.27 86.87 13.15
CA PHE A 943 14.37 87.85 14.23
C PHE A 943 13.75 87.37 15.54
N SER A 944 13.03 86.24 15.52
CA SER A 944 12.46 85.63 16.72
C SER A 944 13.50 84.85 17.53
N GLY A 945 13.60 85.14 18.83
CA GLY A 945 14.38 84.35 19.78
C GLY A 945 13.77 82.98 20.09
N GLU A 946 12.47 82.83 19.90
CA GLU A 946 11.78 81.54 19.94
C GLU A 946 11.71 80.91 18.55
N ASN A 947 11.75 79.58 18.47
CA ASN A 947 11.71 78.87 17.20
C ASN A 947 10.29 78.94 16.61
N PRO A 948 10.08 79.52 15.41
CA PRO A 948 8.76 79.53 14.79
C PRO A 948 8.25 78.10 14.56
N ASN A 949 6.97 77.84 14.82
CA ASN A 949 6.37 76.50 14.67
C ASN A 949 6.64 75.88 13.29
N GLU A 950 6.52 76.68 12.22
CA GLU A 950 6.79 76.26 10.84
C GLU A 950 8.26 75.87 10.59
N LEU A 951 9.21 76.52 11.28
CA LEU A 951 10.63 76.17 11.22
C LEU A 951 10.91 74.89 12.01
N GLN A 952 10.26 74.73 13.17
CA GLN A 952 10.30 73.51 13.97
C GLN A 952 9.76 72.31 13.19
N ASP A 953 8.61 72.46 12.51
CA ASP A 953 8.01 71.45 11.64
C ASP A 953 8.94 71.05 10.48
N LYS A 954 9.65 72.02 9.88
CA LYS A 954 10.65 71.79 8.83
C LYS A 954 11.81 70.92 9.35
N TYR A 955 12.34 71.22 10.53
CA TYR A 955 13.40 70.42 11.14
C TYR A 955 12.94 69.02 11.53
N ASP A 956 11.74 68.90 12.12
CA ASP A 956 11.16 67.61 12.48
C ASP A 956 10.87 66.76 11.24
N SER A 957 10.44 67.36 10.12
CA SER A 957 10.31 66.68 8.83
C SER A 957 11.64 66.15 8.30
N PHE A 958 12.70 66.98 8.29
CA PHE A 958 14.03 66.56 7.83
C PHE A 958 14.62 65.44 8.72
N LYS A 959 14.44 65.56 10.03
CA LYS A 959 14.82 64.54 11.01
C LYS A 959 14.12 63.21 10.74
N ARG A 960 12.80 63.24 10.51
CA ARG A 960 12.03 62.05 10.11
C ARG A 960 12.58 61.39 8.85
N GLU A 961 12.87 62.18 7.81
CA GLU A 961 13.44 61.64 6.56
C GLU A 961 14.82 61.00 6.78
N LYS A 962 15.70 61.65 7.54
CA LYS A 962 17.04 61.14 7.88
C LYS A 962 16.94 59.81 8.64
N LEU A 963 16.06 59.73 9.64
CA LEU A 963 15.84 58.51 10.41
C LEU A 963 15.20 57.40 9.56
N LEU A 964 14.29 57.73 8.64
CA LEU A 964 13.71 56.78 7.69
C LEU A 964 14.78 56.18 6.75
N ARG A 965 15.77 56.96 6.30
CA ARG A 965 16.89 56.44 5.51
C ARG A 965 17.71 55.41 6.28
N ARG A 966 17.97 55.65 7.56
CA ARG A 966 18.67 54.69 8.45
C ARG A 966 17.83 53.44 8.71
N LEU A 967 16.53 53.58 8.95
CA LEU A 967 15.61 52.45 9.04
C LEU A 967 15.62 51.61 7.76
N ASN A 968 15.59 52.27 6.58
CA ASN A 968 15.64 51.57 5.29
C ASN A 968 16.96 50.84 5.09
N PHE A 969 18.08 51.39 5.59
CA PHE A 969 19.35 50.68 5.63
C PHE A 969 19.25 49.40 6.47
N ILE A 970 18.67 49.45 7.68
CA ILE A 970 18.44 48.25 8.50
C ILE A 970 17.58 47.22 7.75
N LYS A 971 16.47 47.66 7.15
CA LYS A 971 15.55 46.80 6.38
C LYS A 971 16.23 46.12 5.19
N PHE A 972 17.06 46.86 4.45
CA PHE A 972 17.78 46.33 3.28
C PHE A 972 18.78 45.22 3.65
N ASN A 973 19.22 45.18 4.91
CA ASN A 973 20.21 44.21 5.40
C ASN A 973 19.60 43.04 6.20
N ARG A 974 18.27 42.86 6.19
CA ARG A 974 17.60 41.75 6.92
C ARG A 974 18.09 40.36 6.52
N TYR A 975 18.29 40.12 5.22
CA TYR A 975 18.72 38.80 4.74
C TYR A 975 20.08 38.40 5.35
N LYS A 976 20.96 39.37 5.62
CA LYS A 976 22.26 39.13 6.25
C LYS A 976 22.10 38.56 7.66
N LEU A 977 21.19 39.14 8.45
CA LEU A 977 20.84 38.64 9.79
C LEU A 977 20.36 37.19 9.71
N TYR A 978 19.44 36.88 8.79
CA TYR A 978 18.92 35.52 8.60
C TYR A 978 20.06 34.56 8.26
N THR A 979 20.88 34.90 7.27
CA THR A 979 21.95 34.03 6.76
C THR A 979 23.05 33.78 7.78
N ILE A 980 23.42 34.77 8.59
CA ILE A 980 24.46 34.62 9.62
C ILE A 980 24.00 33.67 10.74
N PHE A 981 22.81 33.89 11.31
CA PHE A 981 22.36 33.17 12.50
C PHE A 981 21.55 31.90 12.23
N ASN A 982 21.26 31.57 10.97
CA ASN A 982 20.66 30.29 10.59
C ASN A 982 21.43 29.09 11.19
N ASN A 983 20.69 28.01 11.43
CA ASN A 983 21.13 26.80 12.15
C ASN A 983 21.58 27.07 13.59
N ALA A 984 20.86 27.96 14.29
CA ALA A 984 21.07 28.28 15.71
C ALA A 984 22.55 28.58 16.01
N ARG A 985 23.18 29.41 15.17
CA ARG A 985 24.62 29.66 15.28
C ARG A 985 24.97 30.30 16.62
N MET A 986 25.86 29.66 17.36
CA MET A 986 26.48 30.22 18.56
C MET A 986 27.72 31.04 18.20
N LEU A 987 28.08 31.96 19.10
CA LEU A 987 29.28 32.78 18.99
C LEU A 987 30.26 32.30 20.05
N ASP A 988 31.15 31.35 19.73
CA ASP A 988 31.96 30.63 20.73
C ASP A 988 33.49 30.85 20.56
N SER A 989 33.94 31.40 19.43
CA SER A 989 35.38 31.56 19.16
C SER A 989 35.92 32.94 19.54
N GLU A 990 37.22 33.03 19.87
CA GLU A 990 37.88 34.31 20.17
C GLU A 990 37.85 35.30 18.99
N SER A 991 37.82 34.80 17.74
CA SER A 991 37.72 35.63 16.53
C SER A 991 36.35 36.30 16.33
N GLU A 992 35.35 35.96 17.15
CA GLU A 992 33.98 36.47 17.07
C GLU A 992 33.66 37.52 18.16
N THR A 993 34.65 37.84 19.01
CA THR A 993 34.54 38.79 20.14
C THR A 993 33.99 40.16 19.74
N ILE A 994 34.49 40.74 18.64
CA ILE A 994 34.04 42.05 18.14
C ILE A 994 32.54 42.07 17.85
N LEU A 995 32.01 41.02 17.24
CA LEU A 995 30.58 40.92 16.94
C LEU A 995 29.76 40.75 18.23
N ARG A 996 30.26 39.95 19.17
CA ARG A 996 29.61 39.72 20.47
C ARG A 996 29.51 41.01 21.28
N ASP A 997 30.60 41.78 21.37
CA ASP A 997 30.64 43.04 22.10
C ASP A 997 29.69 44.06 21.48
N LYS A 998 29.66 44.14 20.13
CA LYS A 998 28.75 45.04 19.41
C LYS A 998 27.28 44.65 19.59
N LEU A 999 26.98 43.36 19.70
CA LEU A 999 25.62 42.88 20.00
C LEU A 999 25.18 43.33 21.39
N VAL A 1000 26.02 43.14 22.42
CA VAL A 1000 25.71 43.58 23.79
C VAL A 1000 25.47 45.08 23.86
N GLU A 1001 26.33 45.88 23.23
CA GLU A 1001 26.16 47.33 23.14
C GLU A 1001 24.82 47.69 22.46
N SER A 1002 24.47 46.99 21.38
CA SER A 1002 23.21 47.22 20.67
C SER A 1002 21.97 46.84 21.50
N PHE A 1003 22.04 45.83 22.37
CA PHE A 1003 20.91 45.43 23.21
C PHE A 1003 20.55 46.51 24.22
N ASN A 1004 21.55 47.11 24.86
CA ASN A 1004 21.35 48.22 25.79
C ASN A 1004 20.66 49.39 25.08
N GLU A 1005 21.11 49.73 23.85
CA GLU A 1005 20.49 50.81 23.08
C GLU A 1005 19.05 50.45 22.63
N ILE A 1006 18.82 49.20 22.21
CA ILE A 1006 17.47 48.72 21.85
C ILE A 1006 16.52 48.84 23.03
N GLU A 1007 16.94 48.45 24.22
CA GLU A 1007 16.13 48.56 25.44
C GLU A 1007 15.73 50.01 25.70
N CYS A 1008 16.70 50.95 25.67
CA CYS A 1008 16.44 52.38 25.80
C CYS A 1008 15.49 52.94 24.72
N LEU A 1009 15.66 52.53 23.46
CA LEU A 1009 14.79 52.96 22.36
C LEU A 1009 13.36 52.46 22.54
N LEU A 1010 13.18 51.23 23.03
CA LEU A 1010 11.85 50.63 23.20
C LEU A 1010 11.02 51.31 24.30
N GLU A 1011 11.69 51.85 25.33
CA GLU A 1011 11.08 52.65 26.40
C GLU A 1011 10.59 54.04 25.93
N ASN A 1012 11.14 54.57 24.83
CA ASN A 1012 10.73 55.86 24.30
C ASN A 1012 9.31 55.80 23.67
N LEU A 1013 8.32 56.37 24.36
CA LEU A 1013 6.92 56.41 23.94
C LEU A 1013 6.69 57.21 22.65
N ASN A 1014 7.55 58.19 22.35
CA ASN A 1014 7.44 59.07 21.19
C ASN A 1014 8.16 58.52 19.95
N LEU A 1015 8.83 57.37 20.04
CA LEU A 1015 9.62 56.80 18.94
C LEU A 1015 8.81 56.64 17.65
N ASN A 1016 7.56 56.17 17.76
CA ASN A 1016 6.68 55.96 16.62
C ASN A 1016 6.25 57.26 15.93
N ASN A 1017 6.29 58.41 16.62
CA ASN A 1017 5.93 59.71 16.04
C ASN A 1017 6.99 60.19 15.04
N TYR A 1018 8.24 59.75 15.22
CA TYR A 1018 9.35 60.08 14.32
C TYR A 1018 9.62 58.97 13.30
N VAL A 1019 9.55 57.70 13.70
CA VAL A 1019 9.93 56.56 12.84
C VAL A 1019 8.98 55.38 13.02
N SER A 1020 7.90 55.34 12.24
CA SER A 1020 6.97 54.21 12.25
C SER A 1020 7.65 52.94 11.76
N GLY A 1021 7.58 51.86 12.54
CA GLY A 1021 8.05 50.53 12.15
C GLY A 1021 9.46 50.15 12.61
N LEU A 1022 10.21 51.06 13.26
CA LEU A 1022 11.54 50.72 13.82
C LEU A 1022 11.46 49.58 14.84
N LYS A 1023 10.46 49.60 15.75
CA LYS A 1023 10.28 48.54 16.76
C LYS A 1023 10.18 47.14 16.13
N VAL A 1024 9.55 47.02 14.95
CA VAL A 1024 9.43 45.74 14.23
C VAL A 1024 10.81 45.22 13.83
N GLU A 1025 11.69 46.09 13.34
CA GLU A 1025 13.06 45.70 12.97
C GLU A 1025 13.89 45.32 14.19
N LEU A 1026 13.79 46.07 15.29
CA LEU A 1026 14.55 45.78 16.51
C LEU A 1026 14.15 44.41 17.09
N TYR A 1027 12.85 44.11 17.12
CA TYR A 1027 12.38 42.78 17.54
C TYR A 1027 12.82 41.67 16.60
N LEU A 1028 12.83 41.92 15.29
CA LEU A 1028 13.31 40.94 14.30
C LEU A 1028 14.80 40.65 14.49
N ILE A 1029 15.63 41.67 14.73
CA ILE A 1029 17.06 41.52 15.04
C ILE A 1029 17.24 40.57 16.22
N MET A 1030 16.57 40.83 17.35
CA MET A 1030 16.68 39.98 18.53
C MET A 1030 16.10 38.57 18.32
N ALA A 1031 15.03 38.43 17.53
CA ALA A 1031 14.42 37.14 17.24
C ALA A 1031 15.37 36.20 16.49
N CYS A 1032 16.13 36.69 15.52
CA CYS A 1032 17.02 35.84 14.73
C CYS A 1032 18.27 35.37 15.50
N LEU A 1033 18.52 35.88 16.70
CA LEU A 1033 19.66 35.48 17.54
C LEU A 1033 19.41 34.19 18.33
N HIS A 1034 18.21 33.63 18.25
CA HIS A 1034 17.86 32.35 18.89
C HIS A 1034 18.20 32.37 20.39
N ALA A 1035 19.08 31.48 20.86
CA ALA A 1035 19.50 31.36 22.25
C ALA A 1035 20.26 32.60 22.78
N LEU A 1036 20.78 33.46 21.89
CA LEU A 1036 21.51 34.69 22.24
C LEU A 1036 20.59 35.91 22.42
N ALA A 1037 19.27 35.73 22.34
CA ALA A 1037 18.31 36.81 22.56
C ALA A 1037 18.41 37.39 24.00
N PRO A 1038 18.34 38.72 24.19
CA PRO A 1038 18.45 39.31 25.53
C PRO A 1038 17.21 39.02 26.39
N GLN A 1039 17.40 38.94 27.71
CA GLN A 1039 16.37 38.48 28.65
C GLN A 1039 15.08 39.31 28.58
N PHE A 1040 15.15 40.64 28.51
CA PHE A 1040 13.97 41.50 28.42
C PHE A 1040 13.08 41.18 27.20
N TYR A 1041 13.70 40.71 26.11
CA TYR A 1041 12.98 40.31 24.91
C TYR A 1041 12.41 38.89 25.03
N VAL A 1042 13.13 37.98 25.68
CA VAL A 1042 12.63 36.64 26.03
C VAL A 1042 11.36 36.74 26.88
N ASP A 1043 11.38 37.59 27.91
CA ASP A 1043 10.22 37.83 28.78
C ASP A 1043 9.03 38.34 27.98
N LYS A 1044 9.28 39.24 27.01
CA LYS A 1044 8.26 39.71 26.07
C LYS A 1044 7.69 38.58 25.21
N LEU A 1045 8.51 37.70 24.64
CA LEU A 1045 8.04 36.59 23.81
C LEU A 1045 7.16 35.61 24.61
N LEU A 1046 7.57 35.29 25.84
CA LEU A 1046 6.83 34.40 26.74
C LEU A 1046 5.49 35.00 27.19
N LYS A 1047 5.40 36.32 27.26
CA LYS A 1047 4.14 37.05 27.48
C LYS A 1047 3.27 37.08 26.23
N ASP A 1048 3.86 37.45 25.09
CA ASP A 1048 3.16 37.63 23.82
C ASP A 1048 2.52 36.35 23.29
N ILE A 1049 3.13 35.18 23.51
CA ILE A 1049 2.53 33.91 23.08
C ILE A 1049 1.15 33.66 23.73
N ASN A 1050 0.89 34.23 24.91
CA ASN A 1050 -0.42 34.11 25.57
C ASN A 1050 -1.34 35.30 25.24
N GLU A 1051 -0.80 36.52 25.16
CA GLU A 1051 -1.61 37.74 25.05
C GLU A 1051 -1.80 38.24 23.60
N GLN A 1052 -0.79 38.09 22.73
CA GLN A 1052 -0.74 38.72 21.41
C GLN A 1052 -0.13 37.81 20.33
N PHE A 1053 -0.40 36.50 20.40
CA PHE A 1053 0.29 35.48 19.59
C PHE A 1053 0.31 35.80 18.08
N ALA A 1054 -0.83 36.22 17.51
CA ALA A 1054 -0.94 36.59 16.10
C ALA A 1054 -0.01 37.73 15.67
N LYS A 1055 0.22 38.72 16.55
CA LYS A 1055 1.10 39.87 16.24
C LYS A 1055 2.58 39.52 16.34
N SER A 1056 2.92 38.54 17.18
CA SER A 1056 4.31 38.13 17.45
C SER A 1056 4.70 36.82 16.77
N ALA A 1057 3.84 36.23 15.95
CA ALA A 1057 4.05 34.94 15.28
C ALA A 1057 5.37 34.89 14.50
N ASN A 1058 5.66 35.88 13.66
CA ASN A 1058 6.93 35.96 12.94
C ASN A 1058 8.13 35.92 13.88
N ASN A 1059 8.13 36.78 14.91
CA ASN A 1059 9.21 36.88 15.87
C ASN A 1059 9.42 35.57 16.63
N ILE A 1060 8.35 34.91 17.05
CA ILE A 1060 8.42 33.61 17.72
C ILE A 1060 9.01 32.55 16.77
N GLY A 1061 8.59 32.53 15.49
CA GLY A 1061 9.11 31.61 14.49
C GLY A 1061 10.61 31.76 14.25
N TYR A 1062 11.13 32.99 14.24
CA TYR A 1062 12.58 33.24 14.16
C TYR A 1062 13.31 32.89 15.47
N ALA A 1063 12.69 33.04 16.65
CA ALA A 1063 13.34 32.85 17.95
C ALA A 1063 13.60 31.40 18.38
N LEU A 1064 12.84 30.42 17.89
CA LEU A 1064 12.88 29.03 18.39
C LEU A 1064 14.24 28.33 18.29
N GLY A 1065 15.01 28.55 17.21
CA GLY A 1065 16.36 28.00 17.06
C GLY A 1065 16.43 26.47 17.20
N ASP A 1066 17.37 25.99 18.02
CA ASP A 1066 17.66 24.57 18.28
C ASP A 1066 16.99 24.00 19.54
N LEU A 1067 16.22 24.82 20.26
CA LEU A 1067 15.60 24.49 21.55
C LEU A 1067 16.61 24.16 22.67
N SER A 1068 17.81 24.74 22.61
CA SER A 1068 18.86 24.56 23.63
C SER A 1068 18.52 25.18 24.99
N THR A 1069 17.62 26.15 25.02
CA THR A 1069 17.21 26.87 26.25
C THR A 1069 15.80 26.49 26.71
N GLU A 1070 15.55 26.59 28.02
CA GLU A 1070 14.24 26.27 28.62
C GLU A 1070 13.10 27.14 28.06
N TRP A 1071 13.36 28.43 27.81
CA TRP A 1071 12.35 29.34 27.26
C TRP A 1071 11.97 28.98 25.82
N GLN A 1072 12.93 28.51 25.01
CA GLN A 1072 12.64 28.04 23.64
C GLN A 1072 11.80 26.77 23.67
N GLN A 1073 12.11 25.82 24.56
CA GLN A 1073 11.32 24.60 24.76
C GLN A 1073 9.89 24.95 25.18
N ASN A 1074 9.72 25.85 26.15
CA ASN A 1074 8.40 26.32 26.60
C ASN A 1074 7.59 26.97 25.46
N LEU A 1075 8.22 27.82 24.64
CA LEU A 1075 7.55 28.38 23.46
C LEU A 1075 7.12 27.30 22.47
N PHE A 1076 8.01 26.33 22.19
CA PHE A 1076 7.73 25.23 21.28
C PHE A 1076 6.56 24.37 21.77
N ASP A 1077 6.58 23.96 23.04
CA ASP A 1077 5.53 23.15 23.65
C ASP A 1077 4.18 23.87 23.63
N LYS A 1078 4.15 25.18 23.92
CA LYS A 1078 2.93 25.99 23.81
C LYS A 1078 2.37 26.04 22.38
N ILE A 1079 3.24 26.14 21.37
CA ILE A 1079 2.81 26.12 19.96
C ILE A 1079 2.16 24.78 19.62
N LEU A 1080 2.73 23.66 20.10
CA LEU A 1080 2.17 22.31 19.91
C LEU A 1080 0.86 22.10 20.69
N ASP A 1081 0.74 22.68 21.87
CA ASP A 1081 -0.49 22.72 22.66
C ASP A 1081 -1.63 23.42 21.91
N TYR A 1082 -1.35 24.55 21.24
CA TYR A 1082 -2.34 25.24 20.40
C TYR A 1082 -2.74 24.44 19.15
N ILE A 1083 -1.88 23.54 18.67
CA ILE A 1083 -2.22 22.63 17.59
C ILE A 1083 -3.21 21.57 18.09
N THR A 1084 -2.96 20.98 19.26
CA THR A 1084 -3.71 19.83 19.77
C THR A 1084 -5.03 20.19 20.50
N LYS A 1085 -5.12 21.37 21.14
CA LYS A 1085 -6.32 21.82 21.88
C LYS A 1085 -7.31 22.57 20.99
N LYS A 1086 -8.23 21.85 20.34
CA LYS A 1086 -9.46 22.35 19.66
C LYS A 1086 -9.33 23.70 18.92
N GLY A 1087 -8.40 23.80 17.98
CA GLY A 1087 -8.47 24.71 16.83
C GLY A 1087 -8.27 26.22 17.08
N GLN A 1088 -8.06 26.69 18.32
CA GLN A 1088 -7.66 28.08 18.55
C GLN A 1088 -6.19 28.27 18.16
N ASN A 1089 -5.90 29.23 17.28
CA ASN A 1089 -4.55 29.59 16.82
C ASN A 1089 -3.81 28.55 15.95
N LEU A 1090 -4.44 27.44 15.53
CA LEU A 1090 -3.81 26.44 14.66
C LEU A 1090 -3.11 27.05 13.43
N SER A 1091 -3.81 27.95 12.72
CA SER A 1091 -3.25 28.64 11.55
C SER A 1091 -1.99 29.47 11.88
N ILE A 1092 -1.94 30.07 13.07
CA ILE A 1092 -0.81 30.90 13.51
C ILE A 1092 0.35 29.98 13.92
N SER A 1093 0.06 28.88 14.64
CA SER A 1093 1.07 27.87 14.98
C SER A 1093 1.76 27.29 13.73
N LEU A 1094 1.00 26.99 12.66
CA LEU A 1094 1.61 26.51 11.42
C LEU A 1094 2.41 27.59 10.68
N GLU A 1095 2.04 28.88 10.82
CA GLU A 1095 2.84 30.00 10.31
C GLU A 1095 4.21 30.05 11.01
N VAL A 1096 4.20 29.92 12.34
CA VAL A 1096 5.40 29.86 13.19
C VAL A 1096 6.29 28.68 12.82
N LEU A 1097 5.72 27.47 12.70
CA LEU A 1097 6.46 26.26 12.31
C LEU A 1097 7.01 26.35 10.89
N GLY A 1098 6.25 26.92 9.95
CA GLY A 1098 6.71 27.19 8.58
C GLY A 1098 7.94 28.09 8.52
N ILE A 1099 8.14 28.99 9.49
CA ILE A 1099 9.37 29.77 9.62
C ILE A 1099 10.45 28.95 10.33
N ALA A 1100 10.13 28.42 11.52
CA ALA A 1100 11.10 27.83 12.43
C ALA A 1100 11.78 26.58 11.84
N PHE A 1101 11.05 25.72 11.13
CA PHE A 1101 11.61 24.51 10.51
C PHE A 1101 12.67 24.78 9.46
N TRP A 1102 12.70 25.98 8.88
CA TRP A 1102 13.73 26.41 7.93
C TRP A 1102 14.82 27.27 8.58
N ARG A 1103 14.79 27.45 9.91
CA ARG A 1103 15.86 28.13 10.68
C ARG A 1103 16.82 27.17 11.35
N TYR A 1104 16.38 25.95 11.66
CA TYR A 1104 17.26 24.90 12.17
C TYR A 1104 16.93 23.55 11.53
N GLU A 1105 17.95 22.90 10.96
CA GLU A 1105 17.83 21.65 10.20
C GLU A 1105 17.07 20.57 10.97
N HIS A 1106 17.41 20.37 12.24
CA HIS A 1106 16.89 19.26 13.04
C HIS A 1106 15.58 19.57 13.77
N LEU A 1107 15.03 20.79 13.68
CA LEU A 1107 13.85 21.19 14.46
C LEU A 1107 12.59 20.38 14.09
N VAL A 1108 12.38 20.14 12.79
CA VAL A 1108 11.22 19.35 12.31
C VAL A 1108 11.22 17.94 12.90
N PHE A 1109 12.41 17.39 13.15
CA PHE A 1109 12.60 16.06 13.74
C PHE A 1109 12.41 16.04 15.27
N LYS A 1110 12.00 17.15 15.89
CA LYS A 1110 11.56 17.19 17.29
C LYS A 1110 10.07 16.87 17.46
N LEU A 1111 9.28 16.89 16.39
CA LEU A 1111 7.87 16.47 16.42
C LEU A 1111 7.76 14.96 16.70
N SER A 1112 6.81 14.54 17.53
CA SER A 1112 6.40 13.14 17.60
C SER A 1112 5.63 12.73 16.32
N ASP A 1113 5.57 11.43 16.03
CA ASP A 1113 4.83 10.94 14.85
C ASP A 1113 3.32 11.26 14.96
N GLU A 1114 2.75 11.25 16.18
CA GLU A 1114 1.37 11.67 16.44
C GLU A 1114 1.14 13.17 16.14
N GLN A 1115 2.06 14.03 16.60
CA GLN A 1115 1.98 15.48 16.35
C GLN A 1115 2.13 15.79 14.85
N ALA A 1116 3.10 15.17 14.18
CA ALA A 1116 3.32 15.33 12.75
C ALA A 1116 2.10 14.86 11.93
N LYS A 1117 1.50 13.72 12.31
CA LYS A 1117 0.29 13.19 11.67
C LYS A 1117 -0.88 14.16 11.82
N TYR A 1118 -1.09 14.67 13.03
CA TYR A 1118 -2.17 15.63 13.29
C TYR A 1118 -2.02 16.89 12.43
N ILE A 1119 -0.82 17.47 12.37
CA ILE A 1119 -0.54 18.65 11.53
C ILE A 1119 -0.84 18.33 10.05
N LEU A 1120 -0.37 17.18 9.56
CA LEU A 1120 -0.57 16.74 8.19
C LEU A 1120 -2.07 16.63 7.85
N GLU A 1121 -2.88 16.03 8.73
CA GLU A 1121 -4.32 15.87 8.54
C GLU A 1121 -5.10 17.20 8.51
N GLN A 1122 -4.61 18.25 9.18
CA GLN A 1122 -5.27 19.57 9.19
C GLN A 1122 -4.87 20.48 8.01
N LEU A 1123 -3.66 20.34 7.48
CA LEU A 1123 -3.10 21.22 6.45
C LEU A 1123 -4.00 21.42 5.22
N PRO A 1124 -4.59 20.37 4.58
CA PRO A 1124 -5.42 20.56 3.40
C PRO A 1124 -6.62 21.49 3.62
N LYS A 1125 -7.29 21.34 4.77
CA LYS A 1125 -8.47 22.15 5.11
C LYS A 1125 -8.10 23.61 5.36
N LEU A 1126 -6.95 23.86 6.00
CA LEU A 1126 -6.46 25.21 6.26
C LEU A 1126 -6.07 25.90 4.96
N LEU A 1127 -5.34 25.23 4.08
CA LEU A 1127 -4.94 25.75 2.78
C LEU A 1127 -6.17 26.09 1.91
N GLU A 1128 -7.20 25.25 1.92
CA GLU A 1128 -8.46 25.51 1.22
C GLU A 1128 -9.16 26.79 1.76
N GLN A 1129 -9.21 26.96 3.08
CA GLN A 1129 -9.79 28.14 3.73
C GLN A 1129 -9.00 29.40 3.38
N ASP A 1130 -7.68 29.32 3.46
CA ASP A 1130 -6.73 30.38 3.13
C ASP A 1130 -6.90 30.87 1.69
N MET A 1131 -6.97 29.95 0.73
CA MET A 1131 -7.16 30.28 -0.68
C MET A 1131 -8.54 30.89 -0.94
N LYS A 1132 -9.60 30.38 -0.31
CA LYS A 1132 -10.95 30.99 -0.38
C LYS A 1132 -10.95 32.42 0.18
N GLU A 1133 -10.28 32.63 1.31
CA GLU A 1133 -10.16 33.96 1.92
C GLU A 1133 -9.35 34.92 1.05
N TYR A 1134 -8.24 34.47 0.46
CA TYR A 1134 -7.45 35.29 -0.45
C TYR A 1134 -8.22 35.64 -1.73
N LYS A 1135 -8.93 34.66 -2.34
CA LYS A 1135 -9.76 34.90 -3.53
C LYS A 1135 -10.81 35.99 -3.31
N SER A 1136 -11.38 36.06 -2.10
CA SER A 1136 -12.40 37.06 -1.75
C SER A 1136 -11.84 38.42 -1.34
N LYS A 1137 -10.75 38.45 -0.55
CA LYS A 1137 -10.23 39.70 0.05
C LYS A 1137 -9.04 40.32 -0.69
N LEU A 1138 -8.28 39.53 -1.47
CA LEU A 1138 -7.07 39.94 -2.20
C LEU A 1138 -5.99 40.60 -1.32
N LYS A 1139 -5.89 40.22 -0.04
CA LYS A 1139 -4.93 40.82 0.90
C LYS A 1139 -3.61 40.05 0.93
N ASN A 1140 -2.50 40.77 0.77
CA ASN A 1140 -1.14 40.18 0.72
C ASN A 1140 -0.75 39.38 1.98
N HIS A 1141 -1.23 39.75 3.17
CA HIS A 1141 -0.93 39.00 4.39
C HIS A 1141 -1.55 37.59 4.39
N ILE A 1142 -2.70 37.41 3.70
CA ILE A 1142 -3.33 36.09 3.57
C ILE A 1142 -2.45 35.23 2.65
N LEU A 1143 -2.03 35.77 1.50
CA LEU A 1143 -1.09 35.10 0.61
C LEU A 1143 0.20 34.69 1.33
N ALA A 1144 0.79 35.60 2.12
CA ALA A 1144 1.98 35.31 2.90
C ALA A 1144 1.76 34.15 3.89
N ARG A 1145 0.64 34.16 4.63
CA ARG A 1145 0.24 33.08 5.55
C ARG A 1145 0.10 31.74 4.82
N THR A 1146 -0.59 31.72 3.68
CA THR A 1146 -0.77 30.51 2.87
C THR A 1146 0.57 29.94 2.40
N LEU A 1147 1.49 30.80 1.98
CA LEU A 1147 2.85 30.39 1.62
C LEU A 1147 3.62 29.83 2.82
N ARG A 1148 3.45 30.35 4.04
CA ARG A 1148 4.01 29.74 5.26
C ARG A 1148 3.49 28.35 5.53
N HIS A 1149 2.20 28.10 5.29
CA HIS A 1149 1.64 26.74 5.42
C HIS A 1149 2.21 25.78 4.39
N PHE A 1150 2.44 26.23 3.16
CA PHE A 1150 3.14 25.43 2.15
C PHE A 1150 4.62 25.18 2.51
N GLU A 1151 5.32 26.15 3.10
CA GLU A 1151 6.68 25.97 3.62
C GLU A 1151 6.72 24.95 4.78
N CYS A 1152 5.72 24.98 5.66
CA CYS A 1152 5.55 23.98 6.71
C CYS A 1152 5.31 22.59 6.11
N LEU A 1153 4.45 22.47 5.10
CA LEU A 1153 4.22 21.22 4.38
C LEU A 1153 5.52 20.70 3.75
N LEU A 1154 6.28 21.54 3.05
CA LEU A 1154 7.55 21.16 2.44
C LEU A 1154 8.56 20.69 3.51
N ALA A 1155 8.63 21.37 4.65
CA ALA A 1155 9.50 20.97 5.75
C ALA A 1155 9.11 19.60 6.32
N LEU A 1156 7.82 19.32 6.50
CA LEU A 1156 7.32 18.03 7.01
C LEU A 1156 7.70 16.87 6.09
N LEU A 1157 7.83 17.08 4.77
CA LEU A 1157 8.29 16.03 3.85
C LEU A 1157 9.71 15.51 4.16
N ARG A 1158 10.53 16.26 4.93
CA ARG A 1158 11.83 15.77 5.44
C ARG A 1158 11.69 14.63 6.46
N LEU A 1159 10.53 14.49 7.11
CA LEU A 1159 10.26 13.36 8.01
C LEU A 1159 10.19 12.01 7.29
N ARG A 1160 10.24 11.97 5.94
CA ARG A 1160 10.45 10.75 5.15
C ARG A 1160 11.74 10.00 5.51
N GLU A 1161 12.71 10.67 6.14
CA GLU A 1161 13.91 10.02 6.69
C GLU A 1161 13.59 9.05 7.85
N ARG A 1162 12.47 9.26 8.55
CA ARG A 1162 12.02 8.36 9.61
C ARG A 1162 11.32 7.15 9.02
N LYS A 1163 11.85 5.95 9.29
CA LYS A 1163 11.22 4.70 8.85
C LYS A 1163 9.77 4.54 9.37
N SER A 1164 9.48 5.01 10.57
CA SER A 1164 8.15 4.93 11.18
C SER A 1164 7.10 5.81 10.49
N PHE A 1165 7.51 6.96 9.92
CA PHE A 1165 6.61 7.97 9.37
C PHE A 1165 6.64 8.09 7.84
N LYS A 1166 7.62 7.47 7.18
CA LYS A 1166 7.78 7.49 5.71
C LYS A 1166 6.50 7.07 4.98
N GLY A 1167 5.74 6.12 5.52
CA GLY A 1167 4.48 5.63 4.95
C GLY A 1167 3.36 6.67 4.95
N ASP A 1168 3.26 7.50 5.99
CA ASP A 1168 2.25 8.57 6.11
C ASP A 1168 2.50 9.75 5.15
N LEU A 1169 3.71 9.87 4.61
CA LEU A 1169 4.12 10.89 3.63
C LEU A 1169 4.24 10.36 2.20
N SER A 1170 3.70 9.16 1.94
CA SER A 1170 3.63 8.58 0.60
C SER A 1170 2.63 9.33 -0.29
N ASN A 1171 2.94 9.43 -1.59
CA ASN A 1171 2.05 10.03 -2.60
C ASN A 1171 0.70 9.28 -2.76
N ARG A 1172 0.56 8.10 -2.15
CA ARG A 1172 -0.69 7.34 -2.11
C ARG A 1172 -1.65 7.77 -0.99
N GLN A 1173 -1.15 8.46 0.04
CA GLN A 1173 -1.95 8.88 1.18
C GLN A 1173 -2.99 9.92 0.76
N GLU A 1174 -4.24 9.76 1.24
CA GLU A 1174 -5.35 10.67 0.89
C GLU A 1174 -5.03 12.12 1.27
N VAL A 1175 -4.36 12.31 2.40
CA VAL A 1175 -3.96 13.64 2.89
C VAL A 1175 -2.94 14.30 1.96
N ILE A 1176 -1.96 13.53 1.43
CA ILE A 1176 -0.98 14.04 0.47
C ILE A 1176 -1.66 14.37 -0.86
N LYS A 1177 -2.58 13.52 -1.34
CA LYS A 1177 -3.42 13.79 -2.52
C LYS A 1177 -4.22 15.09 -2.33
N ALA A 1178 -4.79 15.32 -1.15
CA ALA A 1178 -5.52 16.55 -0.83
C ALA A 1178 -4.59 17.79 -0.85
N CYS A 1179 -3.37 17.70 -0.32
CA CYS A 1179 -2.37 18.77 -0.42
C CYS A 1179 -2.00 19.09 -1.89
N ILE A 1180 -1.84 18.08 -2.75
CA ILE A 1180 -1.56 18.28 -4.19
C ILE A 1180 -2.65 19.12 -4.85
N VAL A 1181 -3.92 18.84 -4.56
CA VAL A 1181 -5.05 19.65 -5.07
C VAL A 1181 -4.90 21.12 -4.66
N GLN A 1182 -4.49 21.40 -3.42
CA GLN A 1182 -4.30 22.78 -2.96
C GLN A 1182 -3.12 23.47 -3.67
N VAL A 1183 -2.04 22.75 -3.94
CA VAL A 1183 -0.89 23.28 -4.71
C VAL A 1183 -1.29 23.59 -6.15
N ASP A 1184 -2.09 22.73 -6.78
CA ASP A 1184 -2.56 22.94 -8.16
C ASP A 1184 -3.53 24.13 -8.26
N GLU A 1185 -4.40 24.31 -7.27
CA GLU A 1185 -5.27 25.48 -7.17
C GLU A 1185 -4.47 26.78 -6.98
N MET A 1186 -3.46 26.77 -6.10
CA MET A 1186 -2.56 27.91 -5.90
C MET A 1186 -1.75 28.23 -7.17
N THR A 1187 -1.30 27.19 -7.89
CA THR A 1187 -0.56 27.33 -9.14
C THR A 1187 -1.40 28.01 -10.21
N THR A 1188 -2.63 27.54 -10.40
CA THR A 1188 -3.58 28.14 -11.34
C THR A 1188 -3.81 29.62 -11.01
N MET A 1189 -4.05 29.93 -9.73
CA MET A 1189 -4.25 31.30 -9.28
C MET A 1189 -3.01 32.18 -9.46
N ALA A 1190 -1.81 31.64 -9.26
CA ALA A 1190 -0.55 32.37 -9.45
C ALA A 1190 -0.33 32.72 -10.92
N ILE A 1191 -0.63 31.81 -11.85
CA ILE A 1191 -0.52 32.03 -13.30
C ILE A 1191 -1.56 33.06 -13.76
N ASP A 1192 -2.85 32.81 -13.48
CA ASP A 1192 -3.97 33.63 -13.96
C ASP A 1192 -3.85 35.09 -13.54
N ARG A 1193 -3.35 35.32 -12.32
CA ARG A 1193 -3.23 36.66 -11.72
C ARG A 1193 -1.81 37.22 -11.73
N LYS A 1194 -0.84 36.50 -12.29
CA LYS A 1194 0.59 36.87 -12.28
C LYS A 1194 1.10 37.22 -10.87
N LEU A 1195 0.79 36.36 -9.91
CA LEU A 1195 1.20 36.57 -8.51
C LEU A 1195 2.70 36.37 -8.34
N GLU A 1196 3.33 37.29 -7.61
CA GLU A 1196 4.72 37.14 -7.16
C GLU A 1196 4.76 36.24 -5.93
N ILE A 1197 5.39 35.06 -6.06
CA ILE A 1197 5.51 34.09 -4.95
C ILE A 1197 6.80 34.35 -4.18
N LYS A 1198 6.66 34.87 -2.95
CA LYS A 1198 7.79 35.14 -2.04
C LYS A 1198 7.79 34.19 -0.85
N THR A 1199 8.86 33.43 -0.71
CA THR A 1199 9.09 32.44 0.35
C THR A 1199 10.39 32.72 1.08
N ASN A 1200 10.57 32.21 2.31
CA ASN A 1200 11.81 32.28 3.09
C ASN A 1200 12.94 31.43 2.51
N ILE A 1201 12.57 30.46 1.69
CA ILE A 1201 13.50 29.58 0.97
C ILE A 1201 13.41 29.83 -0.52
N ARG A 1202 14.51 29.60 -1.21
CA ARG A 1202 14.63 29.63 -2.66
C ARG A 1202 14.86 28.22 -3.16
N LEU A 1203 14.17 27.84 -4.22
CA LEU A 1203 14.35 26.56 -4.89
C LEU A 1203 14.89 26.81 -6.29
N ASP A 1204 16.11 26.36 -6.54
CA ASP A 1204 16.73 26.46 -7.85
C ASP A 1204 16.37 25.20 -8.65
N VAL A 1205 15.44 25.36 -9.59
CA VAL A 1205 14.96 24.30 -10.48
C VAL A 1205 15.80 24.31 -11.75
N GLN A 1206 16.82 23.45 -11.82
CA GLN A 1206 17.62 23.31 -13.03
C GLN A 1206 16.81 22.63 -14.14
N ASN A 1207 16.84 23.19 -15.35
CA ASN A 1207 16.20 22.62 -16.55
C ASN A 1207 14.68 22.39 -16.41
N LYS A 1208 13.97 23.39 -15.86
CA LYS A 1208 12.50 23.40 -15.90
C LYS A 1208 12.02 23.28 -17.36
N PRO A 1209 11.22 22.26 -17.73
CA PRO A 1209 10.81 22.10 -19.12
C PRO A 1209 9.99 23.30 -19.61
N GLU A 1210 10.10 23.66 -20.89
CA GLU A 1210 9.49 24.88 -21.48
C GLU A 1210 8.00 25.01 -21.16
N GLY A 1211 7.27 23.89 -21.15
CA GLY A 1211 5.84 23.84 -20.81
C GLY A 1211 5.51 24.27 -19.37
N PHE A 1212 6.47 24.34 -18.45
CA PHE A 1212 6.26 24.73 -17.05
C PHE A 1212 6.84 26.11 -16.71
N ALA A 1213 7.36 26.86 -17.68
CA ALA A 1213 8.05 28.13 -17.44
C ALA A 1213 7.20 29.18 -16.70
N GLN A 1214 5.88 29.12 -16.84
CA GLN A 1214 4.94 30.05 -16.20
C GLN A 1214 4.63 29.72 -14.73
N ILE A 1215 4.90 28.50 -14.28
CA ILE A 1215 4.67 28.10 -12.89
C ILE A 1215 5.76 28.74 -12.02
N PRO A 1216 5.47 29.29 -10.84
CA PRO A 1216 6.50 29.70 -9.87
C PRO A 1216 7.35 28.50 -9.40
N ASP A 1217 8.66 28.67 -9.25
CA ASP A 1217 9.59 27.57 -8.92
C ASP A 1217 9.24 26.85 -7.61
N PHE A 1218 8.80 27.60 -6.59
CA PHE A 1218 8.36 27.02 -5.33
C PHE A 1218 7.20 26.04 -5.48
N LEU A 1219 6.14 26.44 -6.21
CA LEU A 1219 4.94 25.61 -6.40
C LEU A 1219 5.24 24.39 -7.27
N TYR A 1220 6.07 24.57 -8.31
CA TYR A 1220 6.53 23.48 -9.15
C TYR A 1220 7.31 22.43 -8.35
N ALA A 1221 8.30 22.86 -7.56
CA ALA A 1221 9.12 21.99 -6.75
C ALA A 1221 8.31 21.27 -5.66
N LEU A 1222 7.44 22.00 -4.94
CA LEU A 1222 6.56 21.41 -3.92
C LEU A 1222 5.68 20.31 -4.52
N ARG A 1223 5.11 20.55 -5.71
CA ARG A 1223 4.32 19.52 -6.40
C ARG A 1223 5.14 18.27 -6.70
N LEU A 1224 6.36 18.40 -7.23
CA LEU A 1224 7.24 17.26 -7.53
C LEU A 1224 7.56 16.43 -6.26
N TYR A 1225 7.84 17.09 -5.13
CA TYR A 1225 8.07 16.40 -3.86
C TYR A 1225 6.81 15.67 -3.36
N LEU A 1226 5.62 16.24 -3.52
CA LEU A 1226 4.36 15.61 -3.12
C LEU A 1226 3.99 14.41 -4.02
N THR A 1227 4.20 14.53 -5.34
CA THR A 1227 3.92 13.45 -6.29
C THR A 1227 4.99 12.35 -6.29
N GLY A 1228 6.16 12.62 -5.71
CA GLY A 1228 7.29 11.71 -5.69
C GLY A 1228 8.03 11.64 -7.03
N ASP A 1229 8.06 12.73 -7.78
CA ASP A 1229 8.77 12.79 -9.06
C ASP A 1229 10.30 12.85 -8.85
N ASP A 1230 11.07 12.08 -9.62
CA ASP A 1230 12.52 11.99 -9.43
C ASP A 1230 13.23 13.28 -9.83
N GLY A 1231 12.58 14.12 -10.65
CA GLY A 1231 13.05 15.47 -10.95
C GLY A 1231 13.19 16.35 -9.71
N ALA A 1232 12.49 16.02 -8.61
CA ALA A 1232 12.67 16.71 -7.33
C ALA A 1232 14.06 16.52 -6.72
N ASN A 1233 14.76 15.41 -7.03
CA ASN A 1233 16.11 15.16 -6.52
C ASN A 1233 17.17 16.11 -7.11
N ALA A 1234 16.87 16.74 -8.25
CA ALA A 1234 17.76 17.71 -8.90
C ALA A 1234 17.57 19.14 -8.38
N ILE A 1235 16.62 19.37 -7.45
CA ILE A 1235 16.29 20.68 -6.92
C ILE A 1235 17.20 21.00 -5.73
N SER A 1236 17.94 22.10 -5.81
CA SER A 1236 18.70 22.64 -4.68
C SER A 1236 17.90 23.70 -3.94
N ILE A 1237 17.85 23.58 -2.62
CA ILE A 1237 17.18 24.55 -1.74
C ILE A 1237 18.24 25.43 -1.08
N SER A 1238 18.05 26.75 -1.17
CA SER A 1238 18.90 27.78 -0.57
C SER A 1238 18.07 28.78 0.25
N TYR A 1239 18.71 29.59 1.07
CA TYR A 1239 18.03 30.68 1.77
C TYR A 1239 17.66 31.79 0.79
N ASN A 1240 16.52 32.44 1.01
CA ASN A 1240 16.14 33.59 0.18
C ASN A 1240 16.92 34.84 0.62
N ASP A 1241 17.65 35.45 -0.32
CA ASP A 1241 18.46 36.66 -0.13
C ASP A 1241 17.77 37.94 -0.66
N GLU A 1242 16.50 37.85 -1.07
CA GLU A 1242 15.58 38.97 -1.37
C GLU A 1242 14.71 39.33 -0.14
#